data_AF-A0A1G6P2C9-F1
#
_entry.id   AF-A0A1G6P2C9-F1
#
_cell.length_a   1.000
_cell.length_b   1.000
_cell.length_c   1.000
_cell.angle_alpha   90.00
_cell.angle_beta   90.00
_cell.angle_gamma   90.00
#
_symmetry.space_group_name_H-M   'P 1'
#
loop_
_entity.id
_entity.type
_entity.pdbx_description
1 polymer ?
#
loop_
_entity_poly.entity_id
_entity_poly.type
_entity_poly.pdbx_seq_one_letter_code
_entity_poly.pdbx_strand_id
1 'polypeptide(L)'
;MKLTITLPLFFKKNTLLRYLNMEKQHQTNGRKRLFRAAQVAVWLLFGLTIPVAGFSQPDSVNTKMKFDFGITRDRNINLWPIFKRTKSDIESDRQVIFPIYQSHQNFKRGEKSLRILPVYWSDSSAKEETKRFISVYYPSLIHKSNNKRKQIKTFTLLEIAPRVNVLEFAKSKDGLVIQNNLLFFVWYKNNMITKHLYLIGFPAYWQYSNPTKESTTLLPLFSYGKYANKQKQYFAATPLFWHFSSLNQSSNLLFPIWWNRTVRVGDNLEKQRLLFPIYFSSKDQSTSNHIIFPLVWSLNNSRYKSLTIAPLISTGCSANGVRRHLMLSPLFWQFKSDVSESTTLFPFVWSHKWKSRTEESSSLVLFPLYWSEANSESQYQIVLPFIYNFNSKNYHTFTFAPFFSVGKTPNGASSHAIVTPLFWHFKSPGRSSNTLLPIWWHRKVGEGEEAKTTSVVFPLYWAWQRQTYGGNILFPLVWRFNNPDYRTFTFAPFYSKGKSSDGKRSYLAATPFYWRFTTEQGEGQLLFPLWYQKDKATASGDSSTSRVAFLYWNYRDAGRNHYGVFPLLWRFQNQTRQSFSIFPLYTHSQTTDGLKSYTAVTPLFWHFAKPQRSSSILFPIWWSRNSGQGGNASYTRLLIPLYYGKKDSLRNNHVAFPIVWSFRNPNYRSLTVLPLFSKGNDTNGDYKHLVVTPLFWYFQKPNGFTTTLFPLVWHSENGNKTTNTIFPVYWSLNDGWRNHRVVFPFVWNFTTPEYRSLTMAPIFSVGKNNDTQSSYYAISPLYWHFKNLKGHNTTLFPVWWSGSSGDSLHTKKYDVLFPLVWSFRKPNHTTNIVFPLIWSFNNPRNRSFTLAPLYSQGTRRNGNRHLMVTPLFWNINTKATHRQMLFPLYSSYSDTAKTKRFDILLVAIRHQSTPTSSDLSILWPIIEHDKAPNYRYFRIAPIVWSKKSAASSYFTIQPFYYHSIDTTRETYRILWELYTFKNQMGVKKSNGVLWKVVTWDRYPNGDRSFRFMHLLYSNVKLQGKEEKSLFPLYYFTKEDNGNRSRSVAFYFYNSFKRLIPSTNDYYQEERIFWFIRLRSNYQMLKDKGVLNNRRL
;
A
#
# COMPACT_ATOMS: atom_id res chain seq x y z
N MET A 1 8.35 6.56 19.80
CA MET A 1 6.87 6.57 19.79
C MET A 1 6.43 5.83 18.53
N LYS A 2 5.70 4.70 18.55
CA LYS A 2 4.85 4.09 19.61
C LYS A 2 3.70 5.05 20.01
N LEU A 3 2.40 4.71 19.98
CA LEU A 3 1.73 3.38 19.96
C LEU A 3 0.59 3.31 18.90
N THR A 4 -0.10 2.20 18.62
CA THR A 4 0.23 0.74 18.52
C THR A 4 -1.08 -0.08 18.54
N ILE A 5 -1.34 -0.92 17.51
CA ILE A 5 -2.30 -2.07 17.53
C ILE A 5 -3.80 -1.61 17.69
N THR A 6 -4.86 -2.32 17.27
CA THR A 6 -5.14 -3.76 17.16
C THR A 6 -6.00 -4.11 15.94
N LEU A 7 -5.82 -5.32 15.42
CA LEU A 7 -6.82 -6.06 14.65
C LEU A 7 -7.34 -7.18 15.58
N PRO A 8 -8.66 -7.41 15.70
CA PRO A 8 -9.06 -8.81 15.81
C PRO A 8 -10.36 -9.21 15.10
N LEU A 9 -10.36 -10.49 14.71
CA LEU A 9 -11.47 -11.46 14.74
C LEU A 9 -12.73 -11.27 13.86
N PHE A 10 -12.82 -12.21 12.91
CA PHE A 10 -14.03 -13.00 12.62
C PHE A 10 -14.99 -13.18 13.81
N PHE A 11 -16.30 -13.19 13.53
CA PHE A 11 -17.11 -14.35 13.93
C PHE A 11 -18.26 -14.64 12.95
N LYS A 12 -18.75 -15.89 12.94
CA LYS A 12 -19.90 -16.35 12.15
C LYS A 12 -21.23 -16.04 12.84
N LYS A 13 -22.28 -15.81 12.04
CA LYS A 13 -23.61 -16.46 12.17
C LYS A 13 -24.08 -16.75 10.73
N ASN A 14 -24.57 -17.93 10.32
CA ASN A 14 -25.56 -18.88 10.88
C ASN A 14 -26.99 -18.29 10.93
N THR A 15 -27.99 -18.82 10.21
CA THR A 15 -27.96 -19.91 9.18
C THR A 15 -28.79 -19.57 7.92
N LEU A 16 -29.94 -20.13 7.50
CA LEU A 16 -30.82 -21.22 7.98
C LEU A 16 -31.58 -21.87 6.78
N LEU A 17 -32.48 -22.81 7.08
CA LEU A 17 -33.49 -23.48 6.24
C LEU A 17 -34.36 -22.49 5.41
N ARG A 18 -35.12 -22.78 4.33
CA ARG A 18 -35.57 -23.94 3.50
C ARG A 18 -37.05 -23.61 3.14
N TYR A 19 -37.53 -24.03 1.96
CA TYR A 19 -38.94 -24.32 1.61
C TYR A 19 -39.95 -23.22 1.17
N LEU A 20 -40.39 -23.42 -0.09
CA LEU A 20 -41.77 -23.55 -0.61
C LEU A 20 -42.74 -22.35 -0.74
N ASN A 21 -43.32 -22.31 -1.96
CA ASN A 21 -44.75 -22.09 -2.28
C ASN A 21 -45.35 -20.67 -2.16
N MET A 22 -46.40 -20.31 -2.91
CA MET A 22 -47.16 -21.06 -3.95
C MET A 22 -47.74 -20.12 -5.02
N GLU A 23 -48.05 -20.66 -6.22
CA GLU A 23 -49.08 -20.16 -7.17
C GLU A 23 -48.85 -18.77 -7.81
N LYS A 24 -49.44 -18.34 -8.95
CA LYS A 24 -50.32 -18.88 -10.02
C LYS A 24 -50.18 -17.93 -11.25
N GLN A 25 -50.53 -18.20 -12.53
CA GLN A 25 -50.96 -19.38 -13.31
C GLN A 25 -50.71 -19.08 -14.83
N HIS A 26 -51.08 -20.00 -15.73
CA HIS A 26 -51.41 -19.85 -17.18
C HIS A 26 -50.42 -19.26 -18.22
N GLN A 27 -49.91 -20.18 -19.07
CA GLN A 27 -50.14 -20.27 -20.55
C GLN A 27 -49.73 -19.13 -21.52
N THR A 28 -49.12 -19.40 -22.69
CA THR A 28 -48.47 -20.62 -23.21
C THR A 28 -47.44 -20.24 -24.28
N ASN A 29 -46.34 -20.99 -24.44
CA ASN A 29 -45.50 -20.89 -25.65
C ASN A 29 -44.69 -22.18 -25.92
N GLY A 30 -44.43 -22.49 -27.19
CA GLY A 30 -44.04 -23.83 -27.65
C GLY A 30 -42.56 -24.23 -27.46
N ARG A 31 -42.32 -25.50 -27.13
CA ARG A 31 -41.03 -26.21 -27.27
C ARG A 31 -41.21 -27.31 -28.33
N LYS A 32 -40.25 -27.59 -29.24
CA LYS A 32 -38.95 -28.28 -29.03
C LYS A 32 -39.16 -29.58 -28.23
N ARG A 33 -38.73 -30.77 -28.67
CA ARG A 33 -37.53 -31.12 -29.48
C ARG A 33 -37.63 -32.59 -29.96
N LEU A 34 -36.87 -32.95 -31.00
CA LEU A 34 -36.21 -34.26 -31.26
C LEU A 34 -36.83 -35.56 -30.68
N PHE A 35 -37.16 -36.54 -31.54
CA PHE A 35 -36.33 -37.77 -31.70
C PHE A 35 -36.77 -38.72 -32.84
N ARG A 36 -35.76 -39.39 -33.46
CA ARG A 36 -35.78 -40.69 -34.18
C ARG A 36 -36.61 -40.91 -35.46
N ALA A 37 -35.96 -41.65 -36.38
CA ALA A 37 -36.49 -42.48 -37.47
C ALA A 37 -37.32 -41.80 -38.58
N ALA A 38 -37.46 -42.36 -39.79
CA ALA A 38 -36.58 -43.17 -40.67
C ALA A 38 -37.32 -43.34 -42.02
N GLN A 39 -36.62 -43.79 -43.08
CA GLN A 39 -37.19 -44.16 -44.40
C GLN A 39 -37.74 -42.97 -45.24
N VAL A 40 -37.57 -42.85 -46.57
CA VAL A 40 -37.63 -43.78 -47.73
C VAL A 40 -39.10 -44.08 -48.12
N ALA A 41 -39.60 -43.85 -49.35
CA ALA A 41 -38.99 -43.21 -50.53
C ALA A 41 -40.05 -42.80 -51.60
N VAL A 42 -39.54 -42.14 -52.65
CA VAL A 42 -39.94 -42.08 -54.08
C VAL A 42 -41.11 -42.96 -54.58
N TRP A 43 -41.73 -42.46 -55.67
CA TRP A 43 -42.72 -43.02 -56.64
C TRP A 43 -44.12 -42.43 -56.46
N LEU A 44 -44.72 -41.73 -57.43
CA LEU A 44 -45.07 -42.02 -58.86
C LEU A 44 -46.29 -42.93 -59.02
N LEU A 45 -47.15 -42.52 -59.98
CA LEU A 45 -48.39 -43.16 -60.44
C LEU A 45 -49.53 -43.05 -59.41
N PHE A 46 -50.60 -42.29 -59.73
CA PHE A 46 -51.79 -42.77 -60.48
C PHE A 46 -52.41 -44.01 -59.83
N GLY A 47 -53.68 -44.02 -59.41
CA GLY A 47 -54.75 -43.04 -59.59
C GLY A 47 -56.09 -43.75 -59.80
N LEU A 48 -57.21 -43.00 -59.86
CA LEU A 48 -58.56 -43.48 -60.20
C LEU A 48 -59.12 -44.64 -59.36
N THR A 49 -60.01 -44.27 -58.44
CA THR A 49 -61.11 -45.13 -58.00
C THR A 49 -62.05 -45.43 -59.17
N ILE A 50 -62.00 -46.64 -59.74
CA ILE A 50 -63.07 -47.22 -60.56
C ILE A 50 -63.30 -48.65 -60.06
N PRO A 51 -64.54 -49.09 -59.79
CA PRO A 51 -64.82 -50.42 -59.29
C PRO A 51 -64.66 -51.48 -60.40
N VAL A 52 -64.04 -52.61 -60.08
CA VAL A 52 -64.24 -53.84 -60.85
C VAL A 52 -65.56 -54.45 -60.40
N ALA A 53 -66.65 -54.05 -61.06
CA ALA A 53 -67.90 -54.80 -60.99
C ALA A 53 -67.64 -56.24 -61.49
N GLY A 54 -68.16 -57.23 -60.76
CA GLY A 54 -67.72 -58.61 -60.92
C GLY A 54 -68.36 -59.34 -62.10
N PHE A 55 -67.75 -60.48 -62.45
CA PHE A 55 -68.43 -61.58 -63.11
C PHE A 55 -68.22 -62.86 -62.32
N SER A 56 -69.31 -63.37 -61.76
CA SER A 56 -69.44 -64.73 -61.26
C SER A 56 -70.14 -65.61 -62.30
N GLN A 57 -69.69 -66.85 -62.46
CA GLN A 57 -70.22 -67.88 -63.37
C GLN A 57 -70.07 -67.59 -64.89
N PRO A 58 -70.10 -68.64 -65.73
CA PRO A 58 -70.02 -70.07 -65.41
C PRO A 58 -68.60 -70.65 -65.55
N ASP A 59 -68.26 -71.60 -64.68
CA ASP A 59 -67.15 -72.54 -64.92
C ASP A 59 -67.69 -73.87 -65.49
N SER A 60 -66.81 -74.62 -66.15
CA SER A 60 -66.87 -76.05 -66.49
C SER A 60 -68.23 -76.77 -66.34
N VAL A 61 -69.04 -76.74 -67.39
CA VAL A 61 -69.86 -77.89 -67.81
C VAL A 61 -69.83 -77.90 -69.35
N ASN A 62 -69.52 -79.01 -70.02
CA ASN A 62 -69.74 -80.39 -69.57
C ASN A 62 -68.49 -81.18 -69.15
N THR A 63 -68.75 -82.24 -68.36
CA THR A 63 -67.93 -83.45 -68.15
C THR A 63 -66.40 -83.36 -67.92
N LYS A 64 -65.84 -83.68 -66.74
CA LYS A 64 -66.49 -83.84 -65.42
C LYS A 64 -65.53 -83.74 -64.21
N MET A 65 -64.61 -82.78 -64.17
CA MET A 65 -64.05 -82.31 -62.90
C MET A 65 -63.59 -80.85 -63.00
N LYS A 66 -63.63 -80.13 -61.88
CA LYS A 66 -63.51 -78.66 -61.81
C LYS A 66 -62.04 -78.24 -61.79
N PHE A 67 -61.75 -77.03 -62.29
CA PHE A 67 -60.44 -76.34 -62.22
C PHE A 67 -59.36 -76.80 -63.24
N ASP A 68 -59.00 -75.92 -64.21
CA ASP A 68 -57.78 -76.00 -65.05
C ASP A 68 -57.17 -74.59 -65.21
N PHE A 69 -55.83 -74.51 -65.27
CA PHE A 69 -55.05 -73.28 -65.45
C PHE A 69 -54.52 -73.08 -66.89
N GLY A 70 -54.79 -73.99 -67.83
CA GLY A 70 -54.44 -73.82 -69.25
C GLY A 70 -52.93 -73.87 -69.57
N ILE A 71 -52.12 -74.40 -68.64
CA ILE A 71 -50.66 -74.51 -68.73
C ILE A 71 -50.20 -75.43 -69.88
N THR A 72 -51.11 -76.20 -70.45
CA THR A 72 -50.90 -77.27 -71.45
C THR A 72 -50.77 -76.83 -72.91
N ARG A 73 -50.88 -75.53 -73.24
CA ARG A 73 -51.00 -75.05 -74.64
C ARG A 73 -49.84 -74.18 -75.19
N ASP A 74 -48.68 -74.15 -74.51
CA ASP A 74 -47.38 -73.52 -74.85
C ASP A 74 -47.39 -72.16 -75.62
N ARG A 75 -48.40 -71.32 -75.40
CA ARG A 75 -48.46 -69.93 -75.90
C ARG A 75 -48.35 -68.95 -74.73
N ASN A 76 -48.38 -67.64 -75.00
CA ASN A 76 -48.16 -66.60 -73.98
C ASN A 76 -49.08 -66.78 -72.76
N ILE A 77 -48.51 -67.09 -71.60
CA ILE A 77 -49.25 -67.31 -70.35
C ILE A 77 -49.27 -65.98 -69.58
N ASN A 78 -50.45 -65.55 -69.13
CA ASN A 78 -50.65 -64.30 -68.38
C ASN A 78 -51.54 -64.52 -67.15
N LEU A 79 -51.09 -65.38 -66.24
CA LEU A 79 -51.68 -65.58 -64.92
C LEU A 79 -51.17 -64.49 -63.95
N TRP A 80 -51.22 -63.21 -64.33
CA TRP A 80 -50.67 -62.12 -63.53
C TRP A 80 -51.51 -61.91 -62.25
N PRO A 81 -50.89 -61.69 -61.06
CA PRO A 81 -49.46 -61.50 -60.82
C PRO A 81 -48.62 -62.79 -60.66
N ILE A 82 -49.23 -63.98 -60.62
CA ILE A 82 -48.57 -65.25 -60.31
C ILE A 82 -47.55 -65.69 -61.38
N PHE A 83 -47.86 -65.57 -62.67
CA PHE A 83 -46.93 -65.95 -63.74
C PHE A 83 -47.23 -65.22 -65.07
N LYS A 84 -46.19 -64.66 -65.70
CA LYS A 84 -46.28 -64.05 -67.04
C LYS A 84 -45.09 -64.50 -67.90
N ARG A 85 -45.37 -65.13 -69.05
CA ARG A 85 -44.37 -65.53 -70.06
C ARG A 85 -44.72 -64.88 -71.39
N THR A 86 -43.89 -63.96 -71.85
CA THR A 86 -44.00 -63.28 -73.15
C THR A 86 -42.73 -63.49 -73.96
N LYS A 87 -42.84 -64.11 -75.14
CA LYS A 87 -41.71 -64.38 -76.04
C LYS A 87 -41.98 -63.77 -77.42
N SER A 88 -41.01 -62.99 -77.90
CA SER A 88 -40.97 -62.41 -79.25
C SER A 88 -39.56 -62.59 -79.84
N ASP A 89 -39.37 -62.19 -81.10
CA ASP A 89 -38.06 -62.25 -81.77
C ASP A 89 -37.09 -61.16 -81.28
N ILE A 90 -37.62 -60.09 -80.67
CA ILE A 90 -36.85 -58.94 -80.16
C ILE A 90 -36.44 -59.16 -78.70
N GLU A 91 -37.36 -59.72 -77.91
CA GLU A 91 -37.23 -59.88 -76.46
C GLU A 91 -37.95 -61.13 -75.94
N SER A 92 -37.34 -61.74 -74.91
CA SER A 92 -37.96 -62.76 -74.07
C SER A 92 -38.04 -62.21 -72.66
N ASP A 93 -39.24 -62.11 -72.10
CA ASP A 93 -39.47 -61.81 -70.68
C ASP A 93 -40.26 -62.94 -70.00
N ARG A 94 -39.78 -63.33 -68.82
CA ARG A 94 -40.38 -64.37 -67.98
C ARG A 94 -40.45 -63.85 -66.56
N GLN A 95 -41.67 -63.58 -66.09
CA GLN A 95 -41.96 -63.08 -64.75
C GLN A 95 -42.67 -64.16 -63.94
N VAL A 96 -42.23 -64.39 -62.70
CA VAL A 96 -42.86 -65.34 -61.78
C VAL A 96 -43.09 -64.64 -60.44
N ILE A 97 -44.34 -64.70 -59.96
CA ILE A 97 -44.89 -64.00 -58.79
C ILE A 97 -44.42 -62.54 -58.77
N PHE A 98 -44.96 -61.72 -59.69
CA PHE A 98 -44.49 -60.36 -59.95
C PHE A 98 -44.37 -59.51 -58.66
N PRO A 99 -43.22 -58.85 -58.40
CA PRO A 99 -41.98 -58.76 -59.20
C PRO A 99 -40.84 -59.70 -58.72
N ILE A 100 -41.14 -60.78 -57.99
CA ILE A 100 -40.17 -61.69 -57.33
C ILE A 100 -39.21 -62.35 -58.32
N TYR A 101 -39.61 -62.63 -59.55
CA TYR A 101 -38.70 -63.07 -60.61
C TYR A 101 -38.99 -62.32 -61.91
N GLN A 102 -37.93 -61.89 -62.59
CA GLN A 102 -37.97 -61.40 -63.96
C GLN A 102 -36.67 -61.80 -64.68
N SER A 103 -36.76 -62.65 -65.70
CA SER A 103 -35.67 -62.95 -66.63
C SER A 103 -35.96 -62.30 -67.98
N HIS A 104 -35.42 -61.11 -68.19
CA HIS A 104 -35.52 -60.36 -69.44
C HIS A 104 -34.18 -60.39 -70.21
N GLN A 105 -34.26 -60.75 -71.50
CA GLN A 105 -33.14 -60.67 -72.44
C GLN A 105 -33.58 -59.96 -73.72
N ASN A 106 -32.90 -58.87 -74.06
CA ASN A 106 -33.06 -58.17 -75.32
C ASN A 106 -32.00 -58.65 -76.32
N PHE A 107 -32.42 -59.36 -77.36
CA PHE A 107 -31.49 -59.98 -78.31
C PHE A 107 -30.74 -58.94 -79.16
N LYS A 108 -31.38 -57.82 -79.47
CA LYS A 108 -30.85 -56.76 -80.36
C LYS A 108 -29.76 -55.90 -79.71
N ARG A 109 -29.81 -55.68 -78.39
CA ARG A 109 -28.80 -54.89 -77.65
C ARG A 109 -27.74 -55.75 -76.94
N GLY A 110 -27.95 -57.05 -76.82
CA GLY A 110 -27.14 -57.92 -75.94
C GLY A 110 -27.32 -57.63 -74.45
N GLU A 111 -28.32 -56.81 -74.10
CA GLU A 111 -28.66 -56.47 -72.71
C GLU A 111 -29.36 -57.67 -72.06
N LYS A 112 -28.75 -58.19 -70.99
CA LYS A 112 -29.31 -59.28 -70.17
C LYS A 112 -29.54 -58.76 -68.76
N SER A 113 -30.78 -58.79 -68.32
CA SER A 113 -31.24 -58.33 -67.00
C SER A 113 -32.00 -59.45 -66.30
N LEU A 114 -31.34 -60.13 -65.36
CA LEU A 114 -31.94 -61.17 -64.53
C LEU A 114 -32.18 -60.62 -63.12
N ARG A 115 -33.44 -60.62 -62.69
CA ARG A 115 -33.89 -60.15 -61.38
C ARG A 115 -34.62 -61.28 -60.67
N ILE A 116 -34.32 -61.45 -59.40
CA ILE A 116 -35.01 -62.35 -58.48
C ILE A 116 -35.21 -61.54 -57.20
N LEU A 117 -36.24 -60.69 -57.13
CA LEU A 117 -36.41 -59.74 -56.04
C LEU A 117 -36.90 -60.42 -54.74
N PRO A 118 -36.39 -60.03 -53.56
CA PRO A 118 -35.32 -59.06 -53.33
C PRO A 118 -33.91 -59.65 -53.48
N VAL A 119 -33.75 -60.96 -53.72
CA VAL A 119 -32.49 -61.73 -53.60
C VAL A 119 -31.37 -61.35 -54.58
N TYR A 120 -31.64 -61.06 -55.85
CA TYR A 120 -30.62 -60.88 -56.90
C TYR A 120 -31.06 -59.94 -58.03
N TRP A 121 -30.10 -59.22 -58.61
CA TRP A 121 -30.28 -58.38 -59.80
C TRP A 121 -28.96 -58.32 -60.56
N SER A 122 -28.95 -58.70 -61.84
CA SER A 122 -27.75 -58.70 -62.69
C SER A 122 -28.05 -58.08 -64.05
N ASP A 123 -27.53 -56.88 -64.28
CA ASP A 123 -27.58 -56.21 -65.58
C ASP A 123 -26.19 -56.29 -66.24
N SER A 124 -26.13 -56.85 -67.44
CA SER A 124 -24.88 -57.01 -68.21
C SER A 124 -24.98 -56.33 -69.57
N SER A 125 -23.97 -55.52 -69.89
CA SER A 125 -23.81 -54.84 -71.18
C SER A 125 -22.39 -55.03 -71.74
N ALA A 126 -22.17 -54.57 -72.97
CA ALA A 126 -20.84 -54.53 -73.58
C ALA A 126 -19.84 -53.69 -72.75
N LYS A 127 -20.27 -52.54 -72.21
CA LYS A 127 -19.42 -51.53 -71.56
C LYS A 127 -19.20 -51.80 -70.06
N GLU A 128 -20.27 -52.15 -69.36
CA GLU A 128 -20.30 -52.36 -67.91
C GLU A 128 -21.11 -53.60 -67.54
N GLU A 129 -20.72 -54.24 -66.45
CA GLU A 129 -21.39 -55.38 -65.84
C GLU A 129 -21.65 -55.03 -64.36
N THR A 130 -22.92 -55.07 -63.95
CA THR A 130 -23.34 -54.78 -62.56
C THR A 130 -24.12 -55.95 -61.99
N LYS A 131 -23.70 -56.42 -60.82
CA LYS A 131 -24.34 -57.53 -60.10
C LYS A 131 -24.62 -57.10 -58.68
N ARG A 132 -25.91 -57.13 -58.31
CA ARG A 132 -26.43 -56.79 -57.01
C ARG A 132 -27.04 -58.03 -56.35
N PHE A 133 -26.68 -58.29 -55.10
CA PHE A 133 -27.32 -59.32 -54.28
C PHE A 133 -28.01 -58.63 -53.10
N ILE A 134 -29.19 -59.15 -52.75
CA ILE A 134 -30.16 -58.61 -51.79
C ILE A 134 -30.41 -57.11 -52.05
N SER A 135 -31.22 -56.83 -53.07
CA SER A 135 -31.57 -55.50 -53.55
C SER A 135 -32.89 -55.45 -54.33
N VAL A 136 -33.67 -54.38 -54.12
CA VAL A 136 -34.81 -53.97 -54.96
C VAL A 136 -34.44 -52.71 -55.76
N TYR A 137 -33.29 -52.76 -56.44
CA TYR A 137 -32.53 -51.63 -57.01
C TYR A 137 -31.73 -50.83 -55.98
N TYR A 138 -32.37 -50.09 -55.06
CA TYR A 138 -31.70 -49.49 -53.89
C TYR A 138 -32.58 -49.65 -52.64
N PRO A 139 -32.02 -49.93 -51.46
CA PRO A 139 -30.60 -50.23 -51.20
C PRO A 139 -30.14 -51.54 -51.87
N SER A 140 -28.84 -51.79 -51.87
CA SER A 140 -28.26 -53.08 -52.28
C SER A 140 -27.23 -53.55 -51.24
N LEU A 141 -27.39 -54.79 -50.75
CA LEU A 141 -26.50 -55.33 -49.72
C LEU A 141 -25.09 -55.58 -50.27
N ILE A 142 -25.00 -56.12 -51.47
CA ILE A 142 -23.75 -56.28 -52.22
C ILE A 142 -23.98 -55.70 -53.62
N HIS A 143 -23.10 -54.80 -54.08
CA HIS A 143 -23.05 -54.35 -55.46
C HIS A 143 -21.61 -54.49 -56.00
N LYS A 144 -21.45 -55.31 -57.03
CA LYS A 144 -20.19 -55.53 -57.75
C LYS A 144 -20.30 -54.86 -59.11
N SER A 145 -19.37 -53.95 -59.42
CA SER A 145 -19.30 -53.30 -60.74
C SER A 145 -17.94 -53.50 -61.41
N ASN A 146 -17.96 -53.67 -62.73
CA ASN A 146 -16.80 -53.96 -63.55
C ASN A 146 -16.78 -52.98 -64.74
N ASN A 147 -16.16 -51.81 -64.57
CA ASN A 147 -16.02 -50.83 -65.64
C ASN A 147 -14.83 -51.23 -66.53
N LYS A 148 -15.15 -51.92 -67.64
CA LYS A 148 -14.17 -52.48 -68.57
C LYS A 148 -13.27 -51.41 -69.18
N ARG A 149 -13.78 -50.19 -69.41
CA ARG A 149 -13.05 -49.07 -70.03
C ARG A 149 -11.96 -48.47 -69.11
N LYS A 150 -12.22 -48.36 -67.81
CA LYS A 150 -11.26 -47.81 -66.82
C LYS A 150 -10.37 -48.88 -66.18
N GLN A 151 -10.63 -50.16 -66.45
CA GLN A 151 -10.02 -51.32 -65.77
C GLN A 151 -10.23 -51.32 -64.23
N ILE A 152 -11.23 -50.58 -63.74
CA ILE A 152 -11.57 -50.52 -62.31
C ILE A 152 -12.62 -51.59 -62.03
N LYS A 153 -12.30 -52.48 -61.09
CA LYS A 153 -13.26 -53.40 -60.48
C LYS A 153 -13.60 -52.84 -59.10
N THR A 154 -14.89 -52.62 -58.83
CA THR A 154 -15.37 -52.23 -57.49
C THR A 154 -16.27 -53.30 -56.89
N PHE A 155 -16.13 -53.47 -55.58
CA PHE A 155 -17.07 -54.22 -54.75
C PHE A 155 -17.52 -53.27 -53.63
N THR A 156 -18.82 -53.01 -53.56
CA THR A 156 -19.45 -52.19 -52.53
C THR A 156 -20.38 -53.05 -51.66
N LEU A 157 -20.28 -52.84 -50.35
CA LEU A 157 -21.13 -53.46 -49.34
C LEU A 157 -22.06 -52.38 -48.77
N LEU A 158 -23.35 -52.71 -48.70
CA LEU A 158 -24.47 -51.85 -48.35
C LEU A 158 -24.41 -50.47 -49.04
N GLU A 159 -24.66 -50.43 -50.35
CA GLU A 159 -24.87 -49.18 -51.08
C GLU A 159 -26.33 -48.74 -50.89
N ILE A 160 -26.53 -47.66 -50.14
CA ILE A 160 -27.84 -47.09 -49.81
C ILE A 160 -28.32 -46.19 -50.96
N ALA A 161 -27.40 -45.41 -51.52
CA ALA A 161 -27.57 -44.54 -52.68
C ALA A 161 -26.21 -44.43 -53.42
N PRO A 162 -26.15 -43.95 -54.68
CA PRO A 162 -24.90 -43.89 -55.44
C PRO A 162 -23.75 -43.21 -54.67
N ARG A 163 -22.62 -43.92 -54.50
CA ARG A 163 -21.44 -43.52 -53.68
C ARG A 163 -21.66 -43.42 -52.16
N VAL A 164 -22.87 -43.66 -51.66
CA VAL A 164 -23.21 -43.70 -50.24
C VAL A 164 -23.22 -45.17 -49.79
N ASN A 165 -22.03 -45.66 -49.46
CA ASN A 165 -21.76 -47.07 -49.16
C ASN A 165 -21.07 -47.26 -47.79
N VAL A 166 -21.32 -48.40 -47.14
CA VAL A 166 -20.65 -48.76 -45.87
C VAL A 166 -19.21 -49.15 -46.11
N LEU A 167 -18.92 -49.89 -47.19
CA LEU A 167 -17.55 -50.29 -47.52
C LEU A 167 -17.37 -50.41 -49.03
N GLU A 168 -16.28 -49.85 -49.55
CA GLU A 168 -15.90 -49.89 -50.94
C GLU A 168 -14.46 -50.42 -51.08
N PHE A 169 -14.31 -51.48 -51.88
CA PHE A 169 -13.02 -52.00 -52.32
C PHE A 169 -12.85 -51.61 -53.79
N ALA A 170 -11.82 -50.81 -54.09
CA ALA A 170 -11.47 -50.41 -55.45
C ALA A 170 -10.04 -50.87 -55.79
N LYS A 171 -9.89 -51.56 -56.92
CA LYS A 171 -8.59 -51.96 -57.47
C LYS A 171 -8.36 -51.26 -58.82
N SER A 172 -7.29 -50.47 -58.91
CA SER A 172 -6.80 -49.82 -60.14
C SER A 172 -5.34 -50.22 -60.42
N LYS A 173 -4.67 -49.55 -61.36
CA LYS A 173 -3.22 -49.70 -61.58
C LYS A 173 -2.38 -49.01 -60.49
N ASP A 174 -2.92 -47.99 -59.82
CA ASP A 174 -2.19 -47.14 -58.86
C ASP A 174 -2.03 -47.80 -57.47
N GLY A 175 -2.80 -48.86 -57.22
CA GLY A 175 -2.81 -49.62 -55.97
C GLY A 175 -4.19 -50.21 -55.65
N LEU A 176 -4.35 -50.55 -54.38
CA LEU A 176 -5.62 -51.00 -53.80
C LEU A 176 -6.08 -49.97 -52.77
N VAL A 177 -7.35 -49.58 -52.85
CA VAL A 177 -8.01 -48.66 -51.94
C VAL A 177 -9.18 -49.37 -51.27
N ILE A 178 -9.26 -49.24 -49.94
CA ILE A 178 -10.44 -49.62 -49.15
C ILE A 178 -10.91 -48.37 -48.43
N GLN A 179 -12.19 -48.02 -48.56
CA GLN A 179 -12.77 -46.83 -47.94
C GLN A 179 -14.19 -47.08 -47.42
N ASN A 180 -14.50 -46.49 -46.27
CA ASN A 180 -15.85 -46.42 -45.70
C ASN A 180 -16.36 -44.98 -45.88
N ASN A 181 -17.30 -44.77 -46.81
CA ASN A 181 -17.77 -43.42 -47.17
C ASN A 181 -18.94 -42.94 -46.28
N LEU A 182 -19.72 -43.84 -45.69
CA LEU A 182 -20.88 -43.50 -44.86
C LEU A 182 -20.50 -43.00 -43.44
N LEU A 183 -19.43 -43.54 -42.85
CA LEU A 183 -19.10 -43.39 -41.43
C LEU A 183 -17.61 -43.11 -41.14
N PHE A 184 -16.76 -43.02 -42.18
CA PHE A 184 -15.33 -42.67 -42.12
C PHE A 184 -14.42 -43.57 -41.26
N PHE A 185 -14.88 -44.75 -40.83
CA PHE A 185 -14.13 -45.57 -39.85
C PHE A 185 -12.87 -46.24 -40.39
N VAL A 186 -12.80 -46.62 -41.67
CA VAL A 186 -11.66 -47.36 -42.24
C VAL A 186 -11.22 -46.74 -43.56
N TRP A 187 -9.92 -46.47 -43.66
CA TRP A 187 -9.24 -46.04 -44.89
C TRP A 187 -7.89 -46.75 -45.02
N TYR A 188 -7.72 -47.50 -46.10
CA TYR A 188 -6.46 -48.13 -46.47
C TYR A 188 -6.06 -47.69 -47.88
N LYS A 189 -4.83 -47.20 -48.01
CA LYS A 189 -4.24 -46.81 -49.28
C LYS A 189 -2.77 -47.25 -49.31
N ASN A 190 -2.50 -48.28 -50.11
CA ASN A 190 -1.14 -48.69 -50.47
C ASN A 190 -0.86 -48.22 -51.90
N ASN A 191 0.05 -47.25 -52.06
CA ASN A 191 0.45 -46.73 -53.37
C ASN A 191 1.85 -47.26 -53.73
N MET A 192 1.88 -48.20 -54.68
CA MET A 192 3.09 -48.93 -55.07
C MET A 192 4.16 -48.02 -55.71
N ILE A 193 3.76 -46.92 -56.35
CA ILE A 193 4.64 -45.99 -57.06
C ILE A 193 5.42 -45.12 -56.07
N THR A 194 4.72 -44.50 -55.12
CA THR A 194 5.31 -43.54 -54.16
C THR A 194 5.85 -44.19 -52.88
N LYS A 195 5.73 -45.53 -52.74
CA LYS A 195 6.08 -46.30 -51.54
C LYS A 195 5.48 -45.76 -50.23
N HIS A 196 4.30 -45.13 -50.32
CA HIS A 196 3.56 -44.64 -49.17
C HIS A 196 2.46 -45.63 -48.78
N LEU A 197 2.50 -46.07 -47.52
CA LEU A 197 1.46 -46.88 -46.90
C LEU A 197 0.69 -46.04 -45.88
N TYR A 198 -0.63 -45.95 -46.07
CA TYR A 198 -1.57 -45.38 -45.11
C TYR A 198 -2.58 -46.45 -44.69
N LEU A 199 -2.67 -46.70 -43.38
CA LEU A 199 -3.77 -47.46 -42.77
C LEU A 199 -4.33 -46.65 -41.60
N ILE A 200 -5.60 -46.29 -41.70
CA ILE A 200 -6.36 -45.51 -40.73
C ILE A 200 -7.61 -46.28 -40.34
N GLY A 201 -7.72 -46.64 -39.06
CA GLY A 201 -8.97 -47.02 -38.39
C GLY A 201 -9.42 -45.87 -37.50
N PHE A 202 -10.16 -44.91 -38.04
CA PHE A 202 -10.53 -43.69 -37.32
C PHE A 202 -11.55 -43.98 -36.20
N PRO A 203 -11.43 -43.34 -35.01
CA PRO A 203 -10.36 -42.45 -34.56
C PRO A 203 -9.17 -43.18 -33.91
N ALA A 204 -9.26 -44.51 -33.75
CA ALA A 204 -8.41 -45.26 -32.82
C ALA A 204 -7.01 -45.62 -33.33
N TYR A 205 -6.81 -45.88 -34.62
CA TYR A 205 -5.55 -46.47 -35.14
C TYR A 205 -5.01 -45.74 -36.38
N TRP A 206 -3.72 -45.40 -36.35
CA TRP A 206 -2.98 -44.81 -37.46
C TRP A 206 -1.62 -45.50 -37.64
N GLN A 207 -1.39 -46.07 -38.82
CA GLN A 207 -0.09 -46.59 -39.25
C GLN A 207 0.38 -45.83 -40.49
N TYR A 208 1.63 -45.35 -40.45
CA TYR A 208 2.27 -44.61 -41.53
C TYR A 208 3.71 -45.11 -41.73
N SER A 209 4.05 -45.42 -42.98
CA SER A 209 5.40 -45.81 -43.37
C SER A 209 5.86 -45.05 -44.61
N ASN A 210 7.05 -44.47 -44.54
CA ASN A 210 7.80 -43.89 -45.65
C ASN A 210 9.32 -44.15 -45.47
N PRO A 211 10.19 -43.90 -46.47
CA PRO A 211 11.62 -44.21 -46.40
C PRO A 211 12.43 -43.55 -45.26
N THR A 212 11.87 -42.54 -44.58
CA THR A 212 12.53 -41.75 -43.52
C THR A 212 11.91 -41.91 -42.13
N LYS A 213 10.66 -42.41 -42.07
CA LYS A 213 9.82 -42.46 -40.88
C LYS A 213 8.90 -43.68 -40.92
N GLU A 214 8.97 -44.48 -39.86
CA GLU A 214 8.01 -45.54 -39.55
C GLU A 214 7.31 -45.16 -38.24
N SER A 215 5.97 -45.14 -38.21
CA SER A 215 5.22 -44.86 -36.97
C SER A 215 3.84 -45.53 -36.92
N THR A 216 3.54 -46.12 -35.76
CA THR A 216 2.24 -46.72 -35.43
C THR A 216 1.70 -46.05 -34.18
N THR A 217 0.44 -45.61 -34.21
CA THR A 217 -0.24 -44.92 -33.11
C THR A 217 -1.63 -45.50 -32.91
N LEU A 218 -1.95 -45.84 -31.66
CA LEU A 218 -3.27 -46.21 -31.19
C LEU A 218 -3.75 -45.10 -30.24
N LEU A 219 -4.62 -44.21 -30.71
CA LEU A 219 -5.10 -43.05 -29.96
C LEU A 219 -6.02 -43.44 -28.79
N PRO A 220 -6.01 -42.66 -27.69
CA PRO A 220 -5.00 -41.66 -27.32
C PRO A 220 -3.74 -42.28 -26.67
N LEU A 221 -3.75 -43.61 -26.44
CA LEU A 221 -2.96 -44.25 -25.40
C LEU A 221 -1.54 -44.63 -25.80
N PHE A 222 -1.26 -44.91 -27.07
CA PHE A 222 -0.02 -45.59 -27.48
C PHE A 222 0.55 -45.02 -28.78
N SER A 223 1.85 -44.75 -28.83
CA SER A 223 2.56 -44.36 -30.06
C SER A 223 4.01 -44.84 -30.03
N TYR A 224 4.46 -45.38 -31.16
CA TYR A 224 5.81 -45.90 -31.36
C TYR A 224 6.31 -45.51 -32.75
N GLY A 225 7.62 -45.28 -32.87
CA GLY A 225 8.21 -45.07 -34.20
C GLY A 225 9.71 -44.82 -34.21
N LYS A 226 10.24 -44.81 -35.44
CA LYS A 226 11.66 -44.67 -35.75
C LYS A 226 11.86 -43.56 -36.77
N TYR A 227 12.92 -42.78 -36.59
CA TYR A 227 13.31 -41.68 -37.47
C TYR A 227 14.77 -41.83 -37.93
N ALA A 228 15.07 -41.35 -39.13
CA ALA A 228 16.43 -41.14 -39.66
C ALA A 228 17.36 -42.36 -39.50
N ASN A 229 17.22 -43.34 -40.40
CA ASN A 229 18.01 -44.58 -40.45
C ASN A 229 18.09 -45.30 -39.08
N LYS A 230 16.95 -45.38 -38.37
CA LYS A 230 16.77 -46.07 -37.08
C LYS A 230 17.59 -45.50 -35.90
N GLN A 231 18.32 -44.39 -36.06
CA GLN A 231 19.18 -43.81 -35.01
C GLN A 231 18.40 -43.16 -33.84
N LYS A 232 17.11 -42.86 -34.05
CA LYS A 232 16.22 -42.30 -33.03
C LYS A 232 14.94 -43.12 -32.96
N GLN A 233 14.63 -43.62 -31.77
CA GLN A 233 13.39 -44.33 -31.46
C GLN A 233 12.68 -43.66 -30.28
N TYR A 234 11.36 -43.73 -30.30
CA TYR A 234 10.50 -43.30 -29.19
C TYR A 234 9.40 -44.33 -28.94
N PHE A 235 8.98 -44.41 -27.69
CA PHE A 235 7.84 -45.19 -27.21
C PHE A 235 7.03 -44.30 -26.25
N ALA A 236 5.72 -44.22 -26.42
CA ALA A 236 4.84 -43.38 -25.64
C ALA A 236 3.53 -44.11 -25.31
N ALA A 237 3.33 -44.46 -24.05
CA ALA A 237 2.06 -44.91 -23.48
C ALA A 237 1.37 -43.72 -22.76
N THR A 238 0.89 -42.75 -23.54
CA THR A 238 0.28 -41.49 -23.10
C THR A 238 -1.02 -41.74 -22.30
N PRO A 239 -1.31 -41.01 -21.21
CA PRO A 239 -0.55 -39.91 -20.62
C PRO A 239 0.43 -40.38 -19.53
N LEU A 240 0.74 -41.68 -19.43
CA LEU A 240 1.57 -42.25 -18.36
C LEU A 240 3.04 -42.31 -18.76
N PHE A 241 3.45 -43.23 -19.65
CA PHE A 241 4.86 -43.55 -19.85
C PHE A 241 5.44 -43.04 -21.18
N TRP A 242 6.68 -42.56 -21.17
CA TRP A 242 7.45 -42.31 -22.40
C TRP A 242 8.91 -42.74 -22.25
N HIS A 243 9.49 -43.21 -23.35
CA HIS A 243 10.91 -43.48 -23.47
C HIS A 243 11.44 -42.93 -24.79
N PHE A 244 12.59 -42.25 -24.74
CA PHE A 244 13.35 -41.87 -25.93
C PHE A 244 14.82 -42.23 -25.72
N SER A 245 15.44 -42.79 -26.76
CA SER A 245 16.86 -43.14 -26.75
C SER A 245 17.58 -42.64 -28.00
N SER A 246 18.80 -42.17 -27.80
CA SER A 246 19.75 -41.74 -28.83
C SER A 246 21.18 -42.01 -28.36
N LEU A 247 22.15 -42.01 -29.27
CA LEU A 247 23.56 -42.35 -29.01
C LEU A 247 24.18 -41.65 -27.78
N ASN A 248 23.78 -40.39 -27.51
CA ASN A 248 24.35 -39.57 -26.42
C ASN A 248 23.36 -39.23 -25.30
N GLN A 249 22.10 -39.71 -25.37
CA GLN A 249 21.07 -39.44 -24.37
C GLN A 249 20.03 -40.57 -24.29
N SER A 250 19.80 -41.07 -23.08
CA SER A 250 18.61 -41.83 -22.67
C SER A 250 17.60 -40.93 -21.95
N SER A 251 16.31 -41.27 -21.97
CA SER A 251 15.24 -40.47 -21.37
C SER A 251 13.98 -41.30 -21.05
N ASN A 252 13.57 -41.41 -19.77
CA ASN A 252 12.40 -42.20 -19.32
C ASN A 252 11.39 -41.35 -18.51
N LEU A 253 10.08 -41.67 -18.55
CA LEU A 253 8.95 -40.80 -18.16
C LEU A 253 7.73 -41.61 -17.64
N LEU A 254 7.02 -41.25 -16.55
CA LEU A 254 5.87 -41.99 -15.94
C LEU A 254 4.90 -41.08 -15.12
N PHE A 255 3.95 -40.37 -15.73
CA PHE A 255 3.14 -39.30 -15.11
C PHE A 255 2.29 -39.72 -13.88
N PRO A 256 2.36 -39.05 -12.70
CA PRO A 256 3.12 -37.85 -12.36
C PRO A 256 4.50 -38.05 -11.63
N ILE A 257 5.36 -39.04 -11.95
CA ILE A 257 6.68 -39.41 -11.33
C ILE A 257 7.77 -40.03 -12.34
N TRP A 258 8.89 -39.44 -12.94
CA TRP A 258 10.12 -40.21 -13.57
C TRP A 258 11.45 -39.72 -14.36
N TRP A 259 12.08 -38.50 -14.51
CA TRP A 259 13.19 -38.29 -15.57
C TRP A 259 14.53 -39.01 -15.35
N ASN A 260 14.69 -40.24 -15.87
CA ASN A 260 16.03 -40.80 -16.00
C ASN A 260 16.68 -40.28 -17.26
N ARG A 261 17.82 -39.59 -17.14
CA ARG A 261 18.77 -39.37 -18.24
C ARG A 261 20.15 -39.64 -17.74
N THR A 262 20.90 -40.16 -18.68
CA THR A 262 22.34 -39.92 -18.75
C THR A 262 22.59 -39.12 -20.02
N VAL A 263 23.43 -38.08 -19.95
CA VAL A 263 24.01 -37.42 -21.15
C VAL A 263 25.51 -37.54 -21.05
N ARG A 264 26.17 -37.83 -22.18
CA ARG A 264 27.59 -37.54 -22.30
C ARG A 264 27.83 -36.05 -22.57
N VAL A 265 28.92 -35.53 -22.02
CA VAL A 265 29.32 -34.13 -22.10
C VAL A 265 30.84 -34.06 -22.30
N GLY A 266 31.31 -34.66 -23.40
CA GLY A 266 32.64 -35.26 -23.43
C GLY A 266 32.66 -36.48 -22.52
N ASP A 267 33.72 -36.64 -21.74
CA ASP A 267 33.89 -37.76 -20.79
C ASP A 267 32.93 -37.70 -19.60
N ASN A 268 32.39 -36.51 -19.30
CA ASN A 268 31.50 -36.31 -18.18
C ASN A 268 30.10 -36.86 -18.41
N LEU A 269 29.60 -37.56 -17.39
CA LEU A 269 28.26 -38.10 -17.34
C LEU A 269 27.35 -37.14 -16.56
N GLU A 270 26.57 -36.36 -17.29
CA GLU A 270 25.35 -35.78 -16.74
C GLU A 270 24.43 -36.93 -16.32
N LYS A 271 23.92 -36.92 -15.08
CA LYS A 271 23.04 -37.98 -14.53
C LYS A 271 21.75 -37.38 -13.95
N GLN A 272 20.70 -38.18 -13.71
CA GLN A 272 19.43 -37.69 -13.11
C GLN A 272 18.64 -38.76 -12.27
N ARG A 273 18.10 -38.47 -11.03
CA ARG A 273 17.11 -39.22 -10.13
C ARG A 273 16.42 -38.41 -8.91
N LEU A 274 15.10 -38.57 -8.47
CA LEU A 274 14.35 -37.97 -7.25
C LEU A 274 12.82 -38.46 -6.98
N LEU A 275 11.74 -37.75 -6.44
CA LEU A 275 10.24 -38.12 -6.40
C LEU A 275 9.18 -37.02 -5.92
N PHE A 276 7.93 -36.97 -6.47
CA PHE A 276 6.90 -35.87 -6.47
C PHE A 276 5.80 -36.00 -5.40
N PRO A 277 5.39 -34.87 -4.79
CA PRO A 277 5.97 -33.51 -4.90
C PRO A 277 7.29 -33.35 -4.13
N ILE A 278 7.90 -34.44 -3.68
CA ILE A 278 8.46 -34.54 -2.35
C ILE A 278 9.89 -33.99 -2.21
N TYR A 279 10.89 -34.25 -3.06
CA TYR A 279 12.31 -34.02 -2.66
C TYR A 279 13.25 -33.97 -3.88
N PHE A 280 14.25 -33.06 -3.96
CA PHE A 280 14.78 -32.56 -5.27
C PHE A 280 16.32 -32.40 -5.52
N SER A 281 16.88 -33.16 -6.48
CA SER A 281 18.33 -33.49 -6.62
C SER A 281 19.09 -32.74 -7.74
N SER A 282 20.39 -32.47 -7.56
CA SER A 282 21.36 -31.96 -8.55
C SER A 282 22.83 -32.07 -8.07
N LYS A 283 23.56 -33.16 -8.35
CA LYS A 283 25.03 -33.08 -8.46
C LYS A 283 25.55 -33.47 -9.80
N ASP A 284 26.62 -32.80 -10.13
CA ASP A 284 27.64 -33.46 -10.89
C ASP A 284 28.98 -32.99 -10.47
N GLN A 285 29.95 -33.70 -10.99
CA GLN A 285 31.29 -33.29 -11.21
C GLN A 285 31.77 -32.14 -10.21
N SER A 286 31.57 -30.81 -10.32
CA SER A 286 32.03 -29.80 -9.32
C SER A 286 31.07 -29.40 -8.18
N THR A 287 29.79 -29.73 -8.26
CA THR A 287 28.73 -29.12 -7.43
C THR A 287 27.65 -30.13 -7.06
N SER A 288 27.29 -30.22 -5.78
CA SER A 288 26.23 -31.07 -5.24
C SER A 288 25.13 -30.34 -4.49
N ASN A 289 23.89 -30.74 -4.76
CA ASN A 289 22.67 -30.06 -4.35
C ASN A 289 21.57 -31.11 -4.11
N HIS A 290 21.06 -31.14 -2.89
CA HIS A 290 20.09 -32.11 -2.40
C HIS A 290 19.01 -31.37 -1.59
N ILE A 291 17.89 -31.05 -2.23
CA ILE A 291 16.73 -30.40 -1.61
C ILE A 291 15.78 -31.51 -1.08
N ILE A 292 14.85 -31.23 -0.16
CA ILE A 292 13.67 -32.03 0.19
C ILE A 292 12.51 -31.02 0.18
N PHE A 293 11.52 -31.12 -0.69
CA PHE A 293 10.41 -30.16 -0.72
C PHE A 293 9.38 -30.44 0.39
N PRO A 294 8.80 -29.40 1.02
CA PRO A 294 9.22 -28.00 1.05
C PRO A 294 10.16 -27.70 2.25
N LEU A 295 10.94 -28.68 2.71
CA LEU A 295 11.63 -28.65 4.01
C LEU A 295 13.15 -28.44 3.95
N VAL A 296 13.93 -29.21 3.19
CA VAL A 296 15.42 -29.18 3.28
C VAL A 296 16.05 -28.61 2.02
N TRP A 297 17.15 -27.88 2.14
CA TRP A 297 18.02 -27.51 1.02
C TRP A 297 19.49 -27.71 1.44
N SER A 298 20.16 -28.70 0.87
CA SER A 298 21.60 -28.96 1.08
C SER A 298 22.38 -28.60 -0.19
N LEU A 299 23.40 -27.74 -0.09
CA LEU A 299 24.26 -27.34 -1.19
C LEU A 299 25.72 -27.44 -0.76
N ASN A 300 26.54 -28.07 -1.60
CA ASN A 300 27.97 -28.29 -1.43
C ASN A 300 28.69 -28.02 -2.76
N ASN A 301 29.36 -26.87 -2.86
CA ASN A 301 30.22 -26.55 -4.01
C ASN A 301 31.57 -25.99 -3.54
N SER A 302 32.46 -25.68 -4.49
CA SER A 302 33.83 -25.20 -4.22
C SER A 302 33.93 -23.84 -3.50
N ARG A 303 32.83 -23.07 -3.42
CA ARG A 303 32.80 -21.72 -2.82
C ARG A 303 32.01 -21.65 -1.51
N TYR A 304 30.91 -22.40 -1.40
CA TYR A 304 29.96 -22.31 -0.30
C TYR A 304 29.34 -23.67 0.05
N LYS A 305 29.06 -23.86 1.34
CA LYS A 305 28.33 -25.01 1.88
C LYS A 305 27.17 -24.50 2.72
N SER A 306 25.97 -25.02 2.51
CA SER A 306 24.78 -24.60 3.25
C SER A 306 23.76 -25.72 3.44
N LEU A 307 23.09 -25.70 4.59
CA LEU A 307 21.95 -26.54 4.92
C LEU A 307 20.81 -25.66 5.46
N THR A 308 19.68 -25.66 4.78
CA THR A 308 18.42 -25.09 5.25
C THR A 308 17.45 -26.21 5.61
N ILE A 309 16.71 -26.06 6.70
CA ILE A 309 15.57 -26.87 7.12
C ILE A 309 14.43 -25.89 7.43
N ALA A 310 13.69 -25.50 6.39
CA ALA A 310 12.65 -24.49 6.43
C ALA A 310 11.43 -24.94 7.27
N PRO A 311 10.74 -24.00 7.96
CA PRO A 311 11.12 -22.60 8.14
C PRO A 311 12.21 -22.40 9.21
N LEU A 312 12.53 -23.45 9.99
CA LEU A 312 13.17 -23.35 11.30
C LEU A 312 14.65 -22.95 11.26
N ILE A 313 15.47 -23.59 10.42
CA ILE A 313 16.93 -23.47 10.49
C ILE A 313 17.52 -23.14 9.12
N SER A 314 18.52 -22.26 9.06
CA SER A 314 19.45 -22.20 7.93
C SER A 314 20.87 -21.93 8.42
N THR A 315 21.83 -22.68 7.93
CA THR A 315 23.24 -22.50 8.24
C THR A 315 24.10 -22.62 6.99
N GLY A 316 25.18 -21.85 6.91
CA GLY A 316 26.12 -21.97 5.81
C GLY A 316 27.39 -21.15 5.99
N CYS A 317 28.45 -21.57 5.31
CA CYS A 317 29.76 -20.94 5.35
C CYS A 317 30.45 -20.97 3.96
N SER A 318 31.26 -19.94 3.70
CA SER A 318 32.21 -19.94 2.59
C SER A 318 33.42 -20.82 2.90
N ALA A 319 34.11 -21.30 1.86
CA ALA A 319 35.29 -22.16 2.01
C ALA A 319 36.42 -21.53 2.86
N ASN A 320 36.48 -20.19 2.95
CA ASN A 320 37.43 -19.42 3.74
C ASN A 320 36.87 -18.92 5.10
N GLY A 321 35.65 -19.32 5.49
CA GLY A 321 35.02 -18.92 6.78
C GLY A 321 34.55 -17.46 6.89
N VAL A 322 35.02 -16.56 6.03
CA VAL A 322 34.73 -15.11 6.06
C VAL A 322 33.23 -14.80 5.97
N ARG A 323 32.49 -15.54 5.15
CA ARG A 323 31.03 -15.40 5.03
C ARG A 323 30.34 -16.56 5.72
N ARG A 324 29.57 -16.28 6.77
CA ARG A 324 28.75 -17.27 7.49
C ARG A 324 27.35 -16.75 7.78
N HIS A 325 26.37 -17.64 7.77
CA HIS A 325 25.02 -17.35 8.27
C HIS A 325 24.56 -18.44 9.22
N LEU A 326 23.80 -18.04 10.24
CA LEU A 326 23.02 -18.91 11.11
C LEU A 326 21.65 -18.27 11.33
N MET A 327 20.60 -19.02 11.04
CA MET A 327 19.21 -18.61 11.18
C MET A 327 18.49 -19.69 11.98
N LEU A 328 17.83 -19.28 13.06
CA LEU A 328 16.90 -20.06 13.88
C LEU A 328 15.57 -19.29 13.88
N SER A 329 14.83 -19.40 12.78
CA SER A 329 13.68 -18.55 12.46
C SER A 329 12.47 -18.89 13.34
N PRO A 330 11.68 -17.90 13.80
CA PRO A 330 11.81 -16.46 13.57
C PRO A 330 12.65 -15.72 14.63
N LEU A 331 13.26 -16.44 15.58
CA LEU A 331 13.78 -15.84 16.82
C LEU A 331 15.20 -15.28 16.69
N PHE A 332 16.11 -15.96 15.98
CA PHE A 332 17.52 -15.57 15.93
C PHE A 332 18.10 -15.62 14.52
N TRP A 333 18.80 -14.56 14.13
CA TRP A 333 19.53 -14.49 12.86
C TRP A 333 20.89 -13.83 13.06
N GLN A 334 21.96 -14.50 12.64
CA GLN A 334 23.32 -13.98 12.60
C GLN A 334 23.88 -14.10 11.19
N PHE A 335 24.37 -12.99 10.64
CA PHE A 335 25.05 -12.94 9.35
C PHE A 335 26.40 -12.25 9.54
N LYS A 336 27.49 -12.87 9.05
CA LYS A 336 28.82 -12.25 9.02
C LYS A 336 29.37 -12.31 7.60
N SER A 337 30.01 -11.22 7.19
CA SER A 337 30.71 -11.06 5.94
C SER A 337 32.06 -10.36 6.16
N ASP A 338 32.78 -10.19 5.06
CA ASP A 338 34.00 -9.39 4.88
C ASP A 338 33.84 -7.90 5.25
N VAL A 339 32.61 -7.37 5.29
CA VAL A 339 32.33 -5.92 5.45
C VAL A 339 31.34 -5.65 6.60
N SER A 340 30.59 -6.65 7.06
CA SER A 340 29.54 -6.48 8.07
C SER A 340 29.31 -7.70 8.96
N GLU A 341 28.85 -7.47 10.18
CA GLU A 341 28.34 -8.50 11.09
C GLU A 341 27.03 -8.01 11.72
N SER A 342 25.96 -8.78 11.54
CA SER A 342 24.66 -8.53 12.15
C SER A 342 24.23 -9.70 13.02
N THR A 343 23.51 -9.38 14.10
CA THR A 343 22.94 -10.36 15.03
C THR A 343 21.62 -9.81 15.55
N THR A 344 20.55 -10.53 15.27
CA THR A 344 19.17 -10.19 15.63
C THR A 344 18.60 -11.29 16.52
N LEU A 345 18.03 -10.90 17.67
CA LEU A 345 17.19 -11.74 18.53
C LEU A 345 15.80 -11.11 18.55
N PHE A 346 14.93 -11.52 17.62
CA PHE A 346 13.63 -10.90 17.40
C PHE A 346 12.64 -11.21 18.54
N PRO A 347 11.82 -10.25 19.02
CA PRO A 347 11.72 -8.84 18.64
C PRO A 347 12.49 -7.91 19.61
N PHE A 348 13.56 -8.38 20.25
CA PHE A 348 14.23 -7.68 21.35
C PHE A 348 15.52 -6.98 20.93
N VAL A 349 16.44 -7.66 20.24
CA VAL A 349 17.79 -7.16 19.94
C VAL A 349 18.03 -7.10 18.45
N TRP A 350 18.58 -5.98 17.97
CA TRP A 350 19.25 -5.87 16.68
C TRP A 350 20.61 -5.23 16.90
N SER A 351 21.68 -5.96 16.59
CA SER A 351 23.05 -5.46 16.55
C SER A 351 23.53 -5.51 15.11
N HIS A 352 24.10 -4.41 14.60
CA HIS A 352 24.69 -4.33 13.27
C HIS A 352 26.02 -3.58 13.33
N LYS A 353 27.08 -4.17 12.76
CA LYS A 353 28.39 -3.54 12.57
C LYS A 353 28.74 -3.56 11.09
N TRP A 354 29.28 -2.47 10.58
CA TRP A 354 29.74 -2.33 9.21
C TRP A 354 31.06 -1.56 9.18
N LYS A 355 32.01 -2.02 8.37
CA LYS A 355 33.37 -1.48 8.31
C LYS A 355 33.86 -1.45 6.88
N SER A 356 34.13 -0.27 6.36
CA SER A 356 34.77 -0.04 5.07
C SER A 356 36.27 0.27 5.25
N ARG A 357 36.92 0.86 4.23
CA ARG A 357 38.30 1.34 4.33
C ARG A 357 38.42 2.71 5.01
N THR A 358 37.35 3.49 5.05
CA THR A 358 37.34 4.91 5.49
C THR A 358 36.37 5.18 6.64
N GLU A 359 35.38 4.30 6.83
CA GLU A 359 34.28 4.48 7.77
C GLU A 359 34.01 3.18 8.52
N GLU A 360 33.70 3.30 9.81
CA GLU A 360 33.15 2.22 10.63
C GLU A 360 31.86 2.74 11.27
N SER A 361 30.82 1.91 11.24
CA SER A 361 29.55 2.20 11.88
C SER A 361 29.02 1.00 12.66
N SER A 362 28.36 1.28 13.77
CA SER A 362 27.74 0.27 14.61
C SER A 362 26.42 0.76 15.19
N SER A 363 25.41 -0.10 15.20
CA SER A 363 24.13 0.18 15.86
C SER A 363 23.69 -0.99 16.74
N LEU A 364 23.00 -0.63 17.82
CA LEU A 364 22.40 -1.56 18.78
C LEU A 364 21.01 -1.04 19.16
N VAL A 365 19.99 -1.86 18.96
CA VAL A 365 18.61 -1.63 19.40
C VAL A 365 18.24 -2.72 20.40
N LEU A 366 17.80 -2.33 21.59
CA LEU A 366 17.14 -3.18 22.58
C LEU A 366 15.68 -2.70 22.69
N PHE A 367 14.82 -3.19 21.82
CA PHE A 367 13.43 -2.75 21.72
C PHE A 367 12.63 -3.16 22.96
N PRO A 368 11.76 -2.29 23.49
CA PRO A 368 11.40 -0.95 23.02
C PRO A 368 12.15 0.19 23.73
N LEU A 369 13.20 -0.10 24.49
CA LEU A 369 13.77 0.79 25.50
C LEU A 369 15.01 1.56 25.03
N TYR A 370 15.94 0.91 24.35
CA TYR A 370 17.26 1.48 24.04
C TYR A 370 17.57 1.43 22.54
N TRP A 371 18.19 2.49 22.02
CA TRP A 371 18.74 2.54 20.66
C TRP A 371 20.00 3.41 20.68
N SER A 372 21.12 2.87 20.19
CA SER A 372 22.31 3.66 19.90
C SER A 372 22.89 3.35 18.53
N GLU A 373 23.52 4.35 17.93
CA GLU A 373 24.39 4.20 16.77
C GLU A 373 25.63 5.06 16.95
N ALA A 374 26.76 4.60 16.40
CA ALA A 374 27.99 5.37 16.28
C ALA A 374 28.54 5.20 14.86
N ASN A 375 29.02 6.29 14.27
CA ASN A 375 29.77 6.35 13.02
C ASN A 375 31.02 7.23 13.21
N SER A 376 31.80 7.46 12.15
CA SER A 376 33.06 8.22 12.15
C SER A 376 32.93 9.74 12.44
N GLU A 377 31.71 10.26 12.56
CA GLU A 377 31.41 11.69 12.72
C GLU A 377 30.56 11.99 13.97
N SER A 378 29.75 11.02 14.39
CA SER A 378 28.67 11.18 15.35
C SER A 378 28.30 9.88 16.07
N GLN A 379 27.75 10.03 17.26
CA GLN A 379 27.21 8.98 18.10
C GLN A 379 25.91 9.47 18.71
N TYR A 380 24.86 8.65 18.69
CA TYR A 380 23.63 8.90 19.44
C TYR A 380 23.25 7.71 20.31
N GLN A 381 22.62 8.00 21.44
CA GLN A 381 22.08 7.03 22.39
C GLN A 381 20.72 7.54 22.89
N ILE A 382 19.71 6.68 22.84
CA ILE A 382 18.33 7.01 23.20
C ILE A 382 17.83 5.95 24.17
N VAL A 383 17.31 6.38 25.32
CA VAL A 383 16.59 5.53 26.28
C VAL A 383 15.15 6.03 26.37
N LEU A 384 14.26 5.40 25.62
CA LEU A 384 12.90 5.87 25.41
C LEU A 384 12.04 5.74 26.68
N PRO A 385 11.16 6.71 26.98
CA PRO A 385 10.92 7.96 26.23
C PRO A 385 11.77 9.16 26.69
N PHE A 386 12.67 8.98 27.67
CA PHE A 386 13.22 10.10 28.45
C PHE A 386 14.58 10.61 27.98
N ILE A 387 15.57 9.73 27.76
CA ILE A 387 16.96 10.16 27.51
C ILE A 387 17.24 10.20 26.01
N TYR A 388 17.81 11.32 25.55
CA TYR A 388 18.39 11.49 24.22
C TYR A 388 19.77 12.13 24.37
N ASN A 389 20.82 11.40 24.02
CA ASN A 389 22.21 11.85 24.01
C ASN A 389 22.70 11.85 22.56
N PHE A 390 23.21 12.98 22.07
CA PHE A 390 23.78 13.12 20.73
C PHE A 390 25.14 13.83 20.84
N ASN A 391 26.14 13.21 20.24
CA ASN A 391 27.54 13.61 20.29
C ASN A 391 28.08 13.64 18.85
N SER A 392 28.69 14.74 18.43
CA SER A 392 29.27 14.89 17.09
C SER A 392 30.47 15.84 17.12
N LYS A 393 31.30 15.79 16.07
CA LYS A 393 32.45 16.71 15.89
C LYS A 393 32.08 18.20 16.02
N ASN A 394 30.82 18.57 15.74
CA ASN A 394 30.36 19.96 15.70
C ASN A 394 29.45 20.35 16.88
N TYR A 395 28.81 19.39 17.55
CA TYR A 395 27.83 19.65 18.61
C TYR A 395 27.64 18.45 19.55
N HIS A 396 27.51 18.73 20.85
CA HIS A 396 27.12 17.76 21.87
C HIS A 396 25.81 18.22 22.51
N THR A 397 24.87 17.32 22.78
CA THR A 397 23.62 17.62 23.49
C THR A 397 23.11 16.41 24.28
N PHE A 398 22.60 16.67 25.47
CA PHE A 398 21.94 15.69 26.32
C PHE A 398 20.57 16.22 26.74
N THR A 399 19.54 15.41 26.58
CA THR A 399 18.14 15.74 26.87
C THR A 399 17.54 14.66 27.75
N PHE A 400 16.97 15.06 28.89
CA PHE A 400 16.11 14.24 29.73
C PHE A 400 14.68 14.80 29.63
N ALA A 401 13.97 14.38 28.59
CA ALA A 401 12.64 14.88 28.25
C ALA A 401 11.59 14.41 29.25
N PRO A 402 10.57 15.23 29.59
CA PRO A 402 10.39 16.63 29.16
C PRO A 402 11.25 17.62 29.96
N PHE A 403 11.85 17.18 31.07
CA PHE A 403 12.40 18.03 32.14
C PHE A 403 13.52 18.98 31.68
N PHE A 404 14.57 18.51 31.01
CA PHE A 404 15.67 19.38 30.58
C PHE A 404 16.40 18.96 29.30
N SER A 405 17.07 19.92 28.67
CA SER A 405 17.97 19.72 27.51
C SER A 405 19.15 20.69 27.59
N VAL A 406 20.37 20.19 27.46
CA VAL A 406 21.60 21.01 27.48
C VAL A 406 22.50 20.59 26.32
N GLY A 407 22.97 21.56 25.52
CA GLY A 407 23.88 21.30 24.42
C GLY A 407 24.83 22.45 24.11
N LYS A 408 25.98 22.14 23.52
CA LYS A 408 27.06 23.09 23.17
C LYS A 408 27.87 22.65 21.95
N THR A 409 28.35 23.60 21.17
CA THR A 409 29.48 23.38 20.25
C THR A 409 30.77 23.15 21.03
N PRO A 410 31.77 22.43 20.49
CA PRO A 410 33.06 22.23 21.17
C PRO A 410 33.76 23.54 21.56
N ASN A 411 33.69 24.55 20.69
CA ASN A 411 34.23 25.90 20.92
C ASN A 411 33.36 26.80 21.81
N GLY A 412 32.21 26.31 22.31
CA GLY A 412 31.30 27.07 23.16
C GLY A 412 30.64 28.31 22.51
N ALA A 413 30.78 28.50 21.20
CA ALA A 413 30.19 29.63 20.47
C ALA A 413 28.65 29.60 20.47
N SER A 414 28.06 28.40 20.33
CA SER A 414 26.61 28.19 20.42
C SER A 414 26.28 27.17 21.51
N SER A 415 25.33 27.51 22.38
CA SER A 415 24.86 26.63 23.47
C SER A 415 23.39 26.83 23.77
N HIS A 416 22.74 25.80 24.32
CA HIS A 416 21.41 25.90 24.91
C HIS A 416 21.38 25.20 26.27
N ALA A 417 20.54 25.68 27.18
CA ALA A 417 20.18 24.99 28.40
C ALA A 417 18.70 25.28 28.71
N ILE A 418 17.87 24.25 28.67
CA ILE A 418 16.42 24.30 28.77
C ILE A 418 16.02 23.45 29.97
N VAL A 419 15.20 23.99 30.86
CA VAL A 419 14.50 23.28 31.93
C VAL A 419 13.01 23.60 31.76
N THR A 420 12.23 22.64 31.26
CA THR A 420 10.88 22.87 30.75
C THR A 420 9.85 22.89 31.90
N PRO A 421 8.86 23.81 31.89
CA PRO A 421 8.71 24.99 31.03
C PRO A 421 9.46 26.23 31.56
N LEU A 422 10.11 26.13 32.72
CA LEU A 422 10.56 27.25 33.54
C LEU A 422 11.67 28.08 32.91
N PHE A 423 12.83 27.51 32.55
CA PHE A 423 14.04 28.27 32.23
C PHE A 423 14.65 27.88 30.87
N TRP A 424 14.82 28.84 29.96
CA TRP A 424 15.45 28.65 28.65
C TRP A 424 16.63 29.62 28.46
N HIS A 425 17.84 29.07 28.30
CA HIS A 425 19.04 29.75 27.86
C HIS A 425 19.37 29.38 26.41
N PHE A 426 19.68 30.38 25.58
CA PHE A 426 20.20 30.22 24.23
C PHE A 426 21.36 31.20 23.98
N LYS A 427 22.45 30.68 23.39
CA LYS A 427 23.63 31.43 22.95
C LYS A 427 23.96 31.06 21.50
N SER A 428 24.38 32.06 20.73
CA SER A 428 24.91 31.94 19.37
C SER A 428 25.91 33.09 19.14
N PRO A 429 26.74 33.08 18.07
CA PRO A 429 27.61 34.21 17.74
C PRO A 429 26.84 35.55 17.73
N GLY A 430 27.35 36.55 18.44
CA GLY A 430 26.70 37.88 18.55
C GLY A 430 25.33 37.92 19.24
N ARG A 431 24.83 36.84 19.86
CA ARG A 431 23.49 36.82 20.48
C ARG A 431 23.38 35.88 21.68
N SER A 432 22.84 36.39 22.79
CA SER A 432 22.42 35.56 23.92
C SER A 432 21.03 35.96 24.43
N SER A 433 20.31 34.98 24.98
CA SER A 433 19.04 35.20 25.68
C SER A 433 18.83 34.19 26.78
N ASN A 434 18.33 34.67 27.92
CA ASN A 434 17.89 33.87 29.05
C ASN A 434 16.41 34.22 29.32
N THR A 435 15.58 33.22 29.57
CA THR A 435 14.16 33.38 29.88
C THR A 435 13.81 32.50 31.06
N LEU A 436 13.10 33.04 32.06
CA LEU A 436 12.47 32.31 33.15
C LEU A 436 10.96 32.59 33.05
N LEU A 437 10.18 31.70 32.43
CA LEU A 437 8.76 31.94 32.14
C LEU A 437 7.88 31.87 33.40
N PRO A 438 6.87 32.75 33.55
CA PRO A 438 6.62 34.00 32.83
C PRO A 438 7.38 35.21 33.43
N ILE A 439 8.21 34.99 34.45
CA ILE A 439 8.73 35.99 35.39
C ILE A 439 9.77 36.92 34.77
N TRP A 440 10.74 36.43 34.00
CA TRP A 440 11.90 37.22 33.55
C TRP A 440 12.39 36.85 32.16
N TRP A 441 12.91 37.82 31.42
CA TRP A 441 13.71 37.57 30.24
C TRP A 441 14.78 38.63 30.00
N HIS A 442 15.97 38.18 29.62
CA HIS A 442 17.11 39.00 29.21
C HIS A 442 17.55 38.61 27.80
N ARG A 443 17.89 39.60 26.97
CA ARG A 443 18.41 39.41 25.61
C ARG A 443 19.52 40.42 25.33
N LYS A 444 20.66 39.95 24.83
CA LYS A 444 21.76 40.75 24.28
C LYS A 444 21.95 40.40 22.80
N VAL A 445 22.13 41.42 21.97
CA VAL A 445 22.42 41.30 20.52
C VAL A 445 23.53 42.27 20.17
N GLY A 446 24.60 41.78 19.53
CA GLY A 446 25.82 42.53 19.28
C GLY A 446 26.85 42.41 20.41
N GLU A 447 28.08 42.79 20.09
CA GLU A 447 29.26 42.77 20.96
C GLU A 447 29.89 44.18 20.97
N GLY A 448 30.81 44.45 21.89
CA GLY A 448 31.31 45.81 22.15
C GLY A 448 30.22 46.77 22.67
N GLU A 449 30.43 48.07 22.46
CA GLU A 449 29.57 49.15 22.98
C GLU A 449 28.23 49.29 22.23
N GLU A 450 28.14 48.79 20.99
CA GLU A 450 26.90 48.78 20.21
C GLU A 450 25.88 47.72 20.68
N ALA A 451 26.24 46.90 21.68
CA ALA A 451 25.44 45.77 22.13
C ALA A 451 24.06 46.17 22.68
N LYS A 452 23.02 45.77 21.96
CA LYS A 452 21.61 46.09 22.25
C LYS A 452 21.09 45.11 23.30
N THR A 453 20.92 45.57 24.55
CA THR A 453 20.39 44.77 25.66
C THR A 453 18.93 45.10 25.96
N THR A 454 18.15 44.10 26.35
CA THR A 454 16.81 44.25 26.93
C THR A 454 16.70 43.28 28.11
N SER A 455 16.22 43.75 29.26
CA SER A 455 15.94 42.96 30.47
C SER A 455 14.53 43.26 30.96
N VAL A 456 13.75 42.24 31.32
CA VAL A 456 12.38 42.39 31.82
C VAL A 456 12.16 41.45 32.99
N VAL A 457 11.52 41.92 34.06
CA VAL A 457 10.89 41.10 35.11
C VAL A 457 9.40 41.42 35.10
N PHE A 458 8.56 40.56 34.53
CA PHE A 458 7.15 40.86 34.31
C PHE A 458 6.31 40.68 35.60
N PRO A 459 5.34 41.57 35.90
CA PRO A 459 4.98 42.83 35.24
C PRO A 459 5.61 44.06 35.91
N LEU A 460 6.77 43.90 36.56
CA LEU A 460 7.35 44.89 37.47
C LEU A 460 8.49 45.73 36.88
N TYR A 461 9.29 45.20 35.96
CA TYR A 461 10.52 45.87 35.50
C TYR A 461 10.77 45.67 34.01
N TRP A 462 11.15 46.74 33.30
CA TRP A 462 11.66 46.71 31.93
C TRP A 462 12.86 47.64 31.81
N ALA A 463 13.95 47.19 31.20
CA ALA A 463 15.13 48.00 30.91
C ALA A 463 15.67 47.70 29.52
N TRP A 464 16.20 48.73 28.84
CA TRP A 464 16.84 48.59 27.54
C TRP A 464 18.01 49.57 27.41
N GLN A 465 19.09 49.09 26.78
CA GLN A 465 20.24 49.90 26.39
C GLN A 465 20.43 49.82 24.87
N ARG A 466 20.62 50.98 24.24
CA ARG A 466 21.07 51.13 22.85
C ARG A 466 22.27 52.10 22.85
N GLN A 467 22.94 52.20 21.72
CA GLN A 467 24.12 53.04 21.51
C GLN A 467 23.89 54.51 21.86
N THR A 468 22.75 55.09 21.44
CA THR A 468 22.43 56.51 21.64
C THR A 468 21.39 56.79 22.73
N TYR A 469 20.61 55.79 23.17
CA TYR A 469 19.58 56.00 24.19
C TYR A 469 19.36 54.76 25.06
N GLY A 470 18.90 54.98 26.29
CA GLY A 470 18.57 53.92 27.23
C GLY A 470 17.49 54.34 28.22
N GLY A 471 16.89 53.36 28.89
CA GLY A 471 15.90 53.61 29.92
C GLY A 471 15.56 52.38 30.74
N ASN A 472 14.96 52.62 31.92
CA ASN A 472 14.31 51.58 32.69
C ASN A 472 13.02 52.05 33.35
N ILE A 473 12.13 51.09 33.60
CA ILE A 473 10.81 51.24 34.18
C ILE A 473 10.72 50.19 35.29
N LEU A 474 10.38 50.61 36.52
CA LEU A 474 9.94 49.75 37.60
C LEU A 474 8.45 50.05 37.82
N PHE A 475 7.55 49.37 37.11
CA PHE A 475 6.12 49.65 37.14
C PHE A 475 5.49 49.29 38.49
N PRO A 476 4.55 50.09 39.04
CA PRO A 476 4.08 51.42 38.58
C PRO A 476 4.81 52.58 39.28
N LEU A 477 6.06 52.39 39.72
CA LEU A 477 6.79 53.30 40.62
C LEU A 477 7.85 54.17 39.93
N VAL A 478 8.78 53.62 39.14
CA VAL A 478 9.93 54.38 38.58
C VAL A 478 9.94 54.36 37.06
N TRP A 479 10.24 55.50 36.45
CA TRP A 479 10.63 55.61 35.04
C TRP A 479 11.90 56.46 34.95
N ARG A 480 12.88 56.01 34.17
CA ARG A 480 14.12 56.75 33.91
C ARG A 480 14.43 56.65 32.42
N PHE A 481 14.63 57.79 31.77
CA PHE A 481 15.01 57.86 30.36
C PHE A 481 16.26 58.72 30.19
N ASN A 482 17.18 58.26 29.35
CA ASN A 482 18.45 58.91 29.07
C ASN A 482 18.67 58.97 27.56
N ASN A 483 18.66 60.18 27.02
CA ASN A 483 18.93 60.55 25.63
C ASN A 483 20.00 61.67 25.66
N PRO A 484 20.92 61.79 24.68
CA PRO A 484 21.98 62.81 24.67
C PRO A 484 21.49 64.24 25.01
N ASP A 485 20.32 64.64 24.52
CA ASP A 485 19.78 65.99 24.71
C ASP A 485 19.09 66.18 26.09
N TYR A 486 18.60 65.10 26.70
CA TYR A 486 17.64 65.19 27.80
C TYR A 486 17.63 63.95 28.71
N ARG A 487 17.67 64.19 30.02
CA ARG A 487 17.60 63.15 31.06
C ARG A 487 16.39 63.35 31.95
N THR A 488 15.65 62.27 32.23
CA THR A 488 14.51 62.29 33.16
C THR A 488 14.54 61.15 34.16
N PHE A 489 14.01 61.42 35.35
CA PHE A 489 13.75 60.45 36.41
C PHE A 489 12.41 60.79 37.08
N THR A 490 11.48 59.84 37.06
CA THR A 490 10.16 59.92 37.68
C THR A 490 10.02 58.79 38.69
N PHE A 491 9.60 59.13 39.91
CA PHE A 491 9.05 58.22 40.90
C PHE A 491 7.55 58.54 41.02
N ALA A 492 6.71 57.85 40.25
CA ALA A 492 5.31 58.20 40.06
C ALA A 492 4.43 57.77 41.26
N PRO A 493 3.30 58.47 41.48
CA PRO A 493 2.92 59.75 40.88
C PRO A 493 3.69 60.94 41.47
N PHE A 494 4.42 60.74 42.57
CA PHE A 494 4.78 61.80 43.52
C PHE A 494 5.99 62.66 43.17
N TYR A 495 6.92 62.20 42.34
CA TYR A 495 8.16 62.93 42.07
C TYR A 495 8.62 62.78 40.62
N SER A 496 9.11 63.85 40.02
CA SER A 496 9.76 63.80 38.70
C SER A 496 10.76 64.92 38.54
N LYS A 497 11.90 64.65 37.91
CA LYS A 497 12.87 65.67 37.52
C LYS A 497 13.40 65.43 36.12
N GLY A 498 13.68 66.52 35.41
CA GLY A 498 14.34 66.49 34.12
C GLY A 498 15.29 67.66 33.95
N LYS A 499 16.38 67.45 33.20
CA LYS A 499 17.35 68.48 32.85
C LYS A 499 17.88 68.23 31.44
N SER A 500 18.00 69.30 30.66
CA SER A 500 18.71 69.29 29.37
C SER A 500 20.22 69.19 29.56
N SER A 501 20.92 68.69 28.55
CA SER A 501 22.39 68.62 28.55
C SER A 501 23.06 70.00 28.68
N ASP A 502 22.47 71.04 28.07
CA ASP A 502 22.93 72.43 28.15
C ASP A 502 22.56 73.15 29.47
N GLY A 503 21.77 72.50 30.33
CA GLY A 503 21.31 73.03 31.61
C GLY A 503 20.29 74.18 31.58
N LYS A 504 19.96 74.76 30.41
CA LYS A 504 19.04 75.90 30.28
C LYS A 504 17.58 75.56 30.55
N ARG A 505 17.22 74.27 30.51
CA ARG A 505 15.88 73.76 30.74
C ARG A 505 15.92 72.73 31.85
N SER A 506 15.28 73.02 32.98
CA SER A 506 15.16 72.07 34.09
C SER A 506 13.77 72.09 34.70
N TYR A 507 13.34 70.96 35.24
CA TYR A 507 12.19 70.90 36.14
C TYR A 507 12.44 69.93 37.28
N LEU A 508 11.85 70.25 38.43
CA LEU A 508 11.68 69.36 39.57
C LEU A 508 10.21 69.45 40.01
N ALA A 509 9.60 68.29 40.19
CA ALA A 509 8.24 68.09 40.66
C ALA A 509 8.27 67.17 41.88
N ALA A 510 7.60 67.56 42.95
CA ALA A 510 7.14 66.73 44.05
C ALA A 510 5.60 66.84 44.09
N THR A 511 4.96 66.27 43.07
CA THR A 511 3.51 66.18 42.88
C THR A 511 2.81 65.57 44.11
N PRO A 512 1.66 66.09 44.57
CA PRO A 512 0.92 67.24 44.03
C PRO A 512 1.32 68.58 44.67
N PHE A 513 2.42 68.67 45.42
CA PHE A 513 2.67 69.80 46.33
C PHE A 513 3.72 70.80 45.87
N TYR A 514 4.76 70.42 45.13
CA TYR A 514 5.82 71.35 44.74
C TYR A 514 6.27 71.17 43.29
N TRP A 515 6.47 72.27 42.57
CA TRP A 515 7.16 72.29 41.28
C TRP A 515 8.07 73.52 41.18
N ARG A 516 9.31 73.32 40.73
CA ARG A 516 10.19 74.40 40.26
C ARG A 516 10.61 74.11 38.82
N PHE A 517 10.63 75.12 37.97
CA PHE A 517 11.08 75.01 36.60
C PHE A 517 11.95 76.20 36.19
N THR A 518 13.00 75.90 35.44
CA THR A 518 13.93 76.87 34.84
C THR A 518 13.75 76.81 33.33
N THR A 519 13.60 77.97 32.70
CA THR A 519 13.51 78.12 31.24
C THR A 519 14.44 79.23 30.76
N GLU A 520 14.75 79.24 29.47
CA GLU A 520 15.59 80.27 28.82
C GLU A 520 15.10 81.72 29.00
N GLN A 521 13.88 81.94 29.49
CA GLN A 521 13.30 83.27 29.72
C GLN A 521 12.94 83.53 31.19
N GLY A 522 13.42 82.72 32.14
CA GLY A 522 13.18 82.90 33.58
C GLY A 522 12.74 81.64 34.33
N GLU A 523 12.55 81.79 35.64
CA GLU A 523 12.21 80.71 36.57
C GLU A 523 10.77 80.83 37.09
N GLY A 524 10.22 79.73 37.60
CA GLY A 524 8.97 79.71 38.34
C GLY A 524 8.92 78.62 39.40
N GLN A 525 8.22 78.90 40.49
CA GLN A 525 8.00 77.97 41.59
C GLN A 525 6.53 77.96 42.04
N LEU A 526 6.04 76.76 42.33
CA LEU A 526 4.67 76.45 42.74
C LEU A 526 4.75 75.56 43.98
N LEU A 527 4.29 76.04 45.13
CA LEU A 527 3.97 75.21 46.30
C LEU A 527 2.44 75.06 46.34
N PHE A 528 1.90 74.08 45.64
CA PHE A 528 0.46 73.84 45.57
C PHE A 528 -0.08 73.27 46.91
N PRO A 529 -1.30 73.65 47.34
CA PRO A 529 -2.20 74.64 46.75
C PRO A 529 -1.92 76.07 47.26
N LEU A 530 -0.79 76.33 47.94
CA LEU A 530 -0.57 77.47 48.84
C LEU A 530 0.13 78.70 48.23
N TRP A 531 0.99 78.55 47.22
CA TRP A 531 1.82 79.65 46.72
C TRP A 531 2.31 79.43 45.30
N TYR A 532 2.37 80.50 44.51
CA TYR A 532 3.00 80.51 43.18
C TYR A 532 3.74 81.83 42.97
N GLN A 533 5.02 81.72 42.63
CA GLN A 533 5.86 82.83 42.21
C GLN A 533 6.41 82.54 40.82
N LYS A 534 6.34 83.54 39.94
CA LYS A 534 7.06 83.55 38.67
C LYS A 534 7.55 84.96 38.40
N ASP A 535 8.85 85.05 38.16
CA ASP A 535 9.53 86.29 37.82
C ASP A 535 10.11 86.16 36.42
N LYS A 536 9.91 87.21 35.61
CA LYS A 536 10.37 87.24 34.23
C LYS A 536 11.07 88.56 33.94
N ALA A 537 12.38 88.47 33.70
CA ALA A 537 13.15 89.56 33.13
C ALA A 537 12.69 89.83 31.69
N THR A 538 12.43 91.10 31.38
CA THR A 538 11.98 91.56 30.06
C THR A 538 12.56 92.93 29.75
N ALA A 539 12.86 93.19 28.47
CA ALA A 539 13.50 94.43 28.03
C ALA A 539 12.67 95.71 28.29
N SER A 540 11.39 95.56 28.67
CA SER A 540 10.48 96.64 29.08
C SER A 540 10.37 96.82 30.60
N GLY A 541 11.25 96.19 31.38
CA GLY A 541 11.19 96.11 32.84
C GLY A 541 10.82 94.70 33.35
N ASP A 542 11.10 94.45 34.62
CA ASP A 542 10.84 93.17 35.27
C ASP A 542 9.36 92.98 35.60
N SER A 543 8.83 91.79 35.28
CA SER A 543 7.45 91.41 35.61
C SER A 543 7.44 90.33 36.68
N SER A 544 6.88 90.66 37.85
CA SER A 544 6.72 89.74 38.98
C SER A 544 5.26 89.33 39.14
N THR A 545 5.03 88.03 39.33
CA THR A 545 3.70 87.47 39.62
C THR A 545 3.76 86.67 40.90
N SER A 546 3.14 87.19 41.96
CA SER A 546 3.01 86.51 43.25
C SER A 546 1.56 86.15 43.54
N ARG A 547 1.31 84.91 43.95
CA ARG A 547 -0.01 84.42 44.35
C ARG A 547 0.11 83.59 45.61
N VAL A 548 -0.78 83.80 46.57
CA VAL A 548 -0.95 82.91 47.72
C VAL A 548 -2.24 82.14 47.47
N ALA A 549 -2.08 80.85 47.16
CA ALA A 549 -3.12 79.93 46.74
C ALA A 549 -3.96 80.44 45.56
N PHE A 550 -5.24 80.08 45.55
CA PHE A 550 -6.27 80.88 44.88
C PHE A 550 -6.51 82.21 45.62
N LEU A 551 -6.40 82.20 46.96
CA LEU A 551 -6.86 83.25 47.89
C LEU A 551 -6.34 84.67 47.61
N TYR A 552 -5.12 84.85 47.12
CA TYR A 552 -4.56 86.16 46.85
C TYR A 552 -3.75 86.17 45.55
N TRP A 553 -3.91 87.24 44.76
CA TRP A 553 -2.99 87.55 43.67
C TRP A 553 -2.53 89.00 43.70
N ASN A 554 -1.29 89.21 43.30
CA ASN A 554 -0.68 90.51 43.04
C ASN A 554 0.10 90.41 41.72
N TYR A 555 -0.27 91.25 40.76
CA TYR A 555 0.41 91.39 39.48
C TYR A 555 0.76 92.85 39.25
N ARG A 556 2.06 93.13 39.10
CA ARG A 556 2.60 94.46 38.86
C ARG A 556 3.43 94.46 37.58
N ASP A 557 3.17 95.45 36.76
CA ASP A 557 3.73 95.69 35.43
C ASP A 557 3.65 97.22 35.18
N ALA A 558 4.54 97.78 34.36
CA ALA A 558 4.81 99.23 34.32
C ALA A 558 3.59 100.11 33.97
N GLY A 559 2.54 99.54 33.37
CA GLY A 559 1.26 100.21 33.09
C GLY A 559 0.02 99.50 33.64
N ARG A 560 0.16 98.51 34.54
CA ARG A 560 -0.96 97.69 35.03
C ARG A 560 -0.79 97.27 36.50
N ASN A 561 -1.83 97.52 37.29
CA ASN A 561 -1.91 97.11 38.69
C ASN A 561 -3.18 96.26 38.89
N HIS A 562 -3.01 94.97 39.17
CA HIS A 562 -4.12 94.06 39.50
C HIS A 562 -3.83 93.35 40.82
N TYR A 563 -4.67 93.59 41.82
CA TYR A 563 -4.67 92.85 43.08
C TYR A 563 -6.03 92.21 43.32
N GLY A 564 -6.06 91.17 44.16
CA GLY A 564 -7.29 90.42 44.36
C GLY A 564 -7.27 89.50 45.56
N VAL A 565 -8.42 89.35 46.20
CA VAL A 565 -8.67 88.37 47.28
C VAL A 565 -9.78 87.43 46.83
N PHE A 566 -9.43 86.20 46.45
CA PHE A 566 -10.38 85.15 46.09
C PHE A 566 -10.98 84.52 47.36
N PRO A 567 -12.26 84.11 47.36
CA PRO A 567 -13.24 84.25 46.28
C PRO A 567 -13.92 85.64 46.24
N LEU A 568 -13.58 86.56 47.14
CA LEU A 568 -14.47 87.65 47.51
C LEU A 568 -14.44 88.87 46.59
N LEU A 569 -13.27 89.46 46.30
CA LEU A 569 -13.19 90.81 45.75
C LEU A 569 -12.01 90.99 44.79
N TRP A 570 -12.31 91.51 43.59
CA TRP A 570 -11.32 91.86 42.57
C TRP A 570 -11.56 93.24 41.97
N ARG A 571 -10.48 94.01 41.82
CA ARG A 571 -10.45 95.32 41.18
C ARG A 571 -9.42 95.31 40.06
N PHE A 572 -9.86 95.69 38.86
CA PHE A 572 -9.00 95.82 37.69
C PHE A 572 -9.14 97.23 37.13
N GLN A 573 -8.01 97.90 36.92
CA GLN A 573 -7.93 99.26 36.43
C GLN A 573 -6.80 99.37 35.40
N ASN A 574 -7.14 99.87 34.22
CA ASN A 574 -6.22 100.19 33.13
C ASN A 574 -6.78 101.41 32.37
N GLN A 575 -5.96 102.07 31.57
CA GLN A 575 -6.26 103.36 30.89
C GLN A 575 -7.58 103.39 30.10
N THR A 576 -8.08 102.24 29.63
CA THR A 576 -9.27 102.15 28.75
C THR A 576 -10.46 101.40 29.36
N ARG A 577 -10.36 100.92 30.62
CA ARG A 577 -11.39 100.08 31.22
C ARG A 577 -11.36 100.06 32.74
N GLN A 578 -12.54 100.15 33.34
CA GLN A 578 -12.77 99.84 34.74
C GLN A 578 -13.68 98.61 34.90
N SER A 579 -13.45 97.84 35.96
CA SER A 579 -14.27 96.68 36.30
C SER A 579 -14.13 96.32 37.78
N PHE A 580 -15.26 95.96 38.39
CA PHE A 580 -15.36 95.57 39.78
C PHE A 580 -16.15 94.26 39.89
N SER A 581 -15.66 93.36 40.73
CA SER A 581 -16.21 92.02 40.93
C SER A 581 -16.30 91.69 42.41
N ILE A 582 -17.49 91.28 42.86
CA ILE A 582 -17.72 90.60 44.14
C ILE A 582 -18.18 89.19 43.80
N PHE A 583 -17.30 88.20 43.92
CA PHE A 583 -17.59 86.83 43.46
C PHE A 583 -18.20 85.97 44.61
N PRO A 584 -19.05 84.99 44.29
CA PRO A 584 -19.54 84.64 42.94
C PRO A 584 -20.61 85.58 42.41
N LEU A 585 -21.21 86.43 43.24
CA LEU A 585 -22.55 86.97 42.99
C LEU A 585 -22.63 88.07 41.92
N TYR A 586 -21.64 88.95 41.81
CA TYR A 586 -21.75 90.17 40.99
C TYR A 586 -20.46 90.52 40.25
N THR A 587 -20.61 90.96 39.00
CA THR A 587 -19.56 91.69 38.28
C THR A 587 -20.19 92.69 37.33
N HIS A 588 -19.69 93.92 37.36
CA HIS A 588 -20.03 94.94 36.38
C HIS A 588 -18.77 95.52 35.74
N SER A 589 -18.86 95.79 34.44
CA SER A 589 -17.79 96.44 33.70
C SER A 589 -18.34 97.22 32.51
N GLN A 590 -17.78 98.40 32.32
CA GLN A 590 -18.12 99.34 31.27
C GLN A 590 -16.81 99.81 30.61
N THR A 591 -16.87 100.18 29.32
CA THR A 591 -15.84 101.08 28.78
C THR A 591 -16.12 102.51 29.29
N THR A 592 -15.07 103.31 29.44
CA THR A 592 -15.13 104.74 29.82
C THR A 592 -16.16 105.52 28.99
N ASP A 593 -16.22 105.19 27.71
CA ASP A 593 -17.06 105.74 26.64
C ASP A 593 -18.48 105.13 26.59
N GLY A 594 -18.89 104.32 27.57
CA GLY A 594 -20.28 103.86 27.78
C GLY A 594 -20.84 102.83 26.78
N LEU A 595 -20.41 102.85 25.51
CA LEU A 595 -20.92 102.09 24.35
C LEU A 595 -20.88 100.56 24.46
N LYS A 596 -20.29 100.02 25.53
CA LYS A 596 -20.13 98.57 25.77
C LYS A 596 -20.34 98.30 27.26
N SER A 597 -21.43 97.60 27.61
CA SER A 597 -21.74 97.21 28.98
C SER A 597 -21.74 95.70 29.16
N TYR A 598 -21.32 95.27 30.35
CA TYR A 598 -21.31 93.88 30.81
C TYR A 598 -21.79 93.84 32.26
N THR A 599 -22.88 93.12 32.50
CA THR A 599 -23.40 92.87 33.84
C THR A 599 -23.58 91.38 34.04
N ALA A 600 -23.08 90.88 35.17
CA ALA A 600 -23.17 89.49 35.59
C ALA A 600 -23.74 89.43 37.01
N VAL A 601 -24.81 88.66 37.18
CA VAL A 601 -25.32 88.17 38.47
C VAL A 601 -25.03 86.67 38.51
N THR A 602 -23.76 86.34 38.73
CA THR A 602 -23.22 84.97 38.59
C THR A 602 -23.62 84.12 39.81
N PRO A 603 -23.91 82.81 39.66
CA PRO A 603 -23.83 82.00 38.45
C PRO A 603 -25.14 81.94 37.64
N LEU A 604 -26.12 82.82 37.89
CA LEU A 604 -27.42 82.71 37.24
C LEU A 604 -27.49 83.50 35.93
N PHE A 605 -27.18 84.81 35.92
CA PHE A 605 -27.47 85.69 34.79
C PHE A 605 -26.24 86.48 34.28
N TRP A 606 -26.14 86.65 32.97
CA TRP A 606 -25.22 87.61 32.32
C TRP A 606 -25.93 88.30 31.17
N HIS A 607 -25.70 89.60 31.04
CA HIS A 607 -26.09 90.38 29.87
C HIS A 607 -24.88 91.13 29.29
N PHE A 608 -24.76 91.07 27.97
CA PHE A 608 -23.75 91.79 27.19
C PHE A 608 -24.47 92.61 26.11
N ALA A 609 -24.31 93.93 26.14
CA ALA A 609 -24.89 94.84 25.15
C ALA A 609 -23.80 95.53 24.32
N LYS A 610 -23.99 95.53 22.99
CA LYS A 610 -23.19 96.24 21.99
C LYS A 610 -24.11 96.70 20.83
N PRO A 611 -23.80 97.79 20.11
CA PRO A 611 -24.76 98.46 19.19
C PRO A 611 -25.50 97.59 18.16
N GLN A 612 -24.88 96.50 17.66
CA GLN A 612 -25.55 95.54 16.75
C GLN A 612 -25.55 94.08 17.26
N ARG A 613 -25.21 93.85 18.54
CA ARG A 613 -25.08 92.52 19.13
C ARG A 613 -25.47 92.53 20.61
N SER A 614 -26.54 91.82 20.94
CA SER A 614 -26.92 91.50 22.32
C SER A 614 -26.77 90.00 22.59
N SER A 615 -26.38 89.65 23.81
CA SER A 615 -26.48 88.28 24.29
C SER A 615 -26.83 88.24 25.77
N SER A 616 -27.83 87.42 26.10
CA SER A 616 -28.26 87.12 27.46
C SER A 616 -28.00 85.65 27.76
N ILE A 617 -27.60 85.36 28.99
CA ILE A 617 -27.28 84.02 29.49
C ILE A 617 -28.02 83.86 30.82
N LEU A 618 -28.70 82.73 30.98
CA LEU A 618 -29.28 82.23 32.23
C LEU A 618 -28.69 80.84 32.52
N PHE A 619 -27.48 80.76 33.08
CA PHE A 619 -26.76 79.50 33.31
C PHE A 619 -27.40 78.66 34.44
N PRO A 620 -27.29 77.32 34.39
CA PRO A 620 -26.75 76.50 33.30
C PRO A 620 -27.78 76.26 32.18
N ILE A 621 -28.94 76.93 32.23
CA ILE A 621 -30.13 76.55 31.46
C ILE A 621 -30.08 77.08 30.04
N TRP A 622 -29.88 78.38 29.82
CA TRP A 622 -30.19 79.07 28.55
C TRP A 622 -29.16 80.13 28.14
N TRP A 623 -28.91 80.24 26.83
CA TRP A 623 -28.18 81.34 26.19
C TRP A 623 -28.98 81.78 24.96
N SER A 624 -29.10 83.09 24.74
CA SER A 624 -29.54 83.65 23.46
C SER A 624 -28.60 84.76 23.02
N ARG A 625 -28.17 84.71 21.75
CA ARG A 625 -27.30 85.70 21.12
C ARG A 625 -27.88 86.11 19.78
N ASN A 626 -28.08 87.42 19.63
CA ASN A 626 -28.64 88.06 18.44
C ASN A 626 -27.56 88.96 17.81
N SER A 627 -27.51 89.03 16.47
CA SER A 627 -26.51 89.83 15.75
C SER A 627 -27.05 90.34 14.41
N GLY A 628 -26.98 91.65 14.18
CA GLY A 628 -27.41 92.30 12.93
C GLY A 628 -28.91 92.64 12.87
N GLN A 629 -29.31 93.28 11.77
CA GLN A 629 -30.69 93.69 11.45
C GLN A 629 -31.13 93.13 10.08
N GLY A 630 -32.44 93.11 9.84
CA GLY A 630 -33.02 92.69 8.56
C GLY A 630 -32.76 91.23 8.19
N GLY A 631 -32.76 90.92 6.89
CA GLY A 631 -32.62 89.55 6.37
C GLY A 631 -31.29 88.84 6.70
N ASN A 632 -30.27 89.58 7.12
CA ASN A 632 -28.97 89.03 7.56
C ASN A 632 -28.87 88.85 9.09
N ALA A 633 -29.95 89.03 9.84
CA ALA A 633 -29.96 88.83 11.29
C ALA A 633 -29.66 87.36 11.67
N SER A 634 -28.62 87.15 12.48
CA SER A 634 -28.26 85.84 13.00
C SER A 634 -28.69 85.68 14.46
N TYR A 635 -29.29 84.52 14.73
CA TYR A 635 -29.80 84.12 16.04
C TYR A 635 -29.15 82.80 16.45
N THR A 636 -28.57 82.75 17.65
CA THR A 636 -28.08 81.50 18.26
C THR A 636 -28.74 81.34 19.61
N ARG A 637 -29.39 80.20 19.85
CA ARG A 637 -30.02 79.82 21.11
C ARG A 637 -29.45 78.49 21.57
N LEU A 638 -29.11 78.36 22.84
CA LEU A 638 -28.59 77.14 23.45
C LEU A 638 -29.35 76.92 24.76
N LEU A 639 -29.88 75.72 24.97
CA LEU A 639 -30.50 75.25 26.20
C LEU A 639 -29.74 74.00 26.63
N ILE A 640 -28.94 74.02 27.71
CA ILE A 640 -28.05 72.89 28.04
C ILE A 640 -28.79 71.86 28.93
N PRO A 641 -28.60 70.55 28.71
CA PRO A 641 -27.93 69.92 27.56
C PRO A 641 -28.84 69.75 26.33
N LEU A 642 -30.12 70.11 26.44
CA LEU A 642 -31.22 69.61 25.61
C LEU A 642 -31.30 70.16 24.18
N TYR A 643 -30.78 71.34 23.87
CA TYR A 643 -31.00 72.00 22.57
C TYR A 643 -29.93 73.02 22.17
N TYR A 644 -29.53 73.06 20.91
CA TYR A 644 -28.73 74.11 20.28
C TYR A 644 -29.34 74.47 18.92
N GLY A 645 -29.72 75.73 18.73
CA GLY A 645 -30.25 76.26 17.48
C GLY A 645 -29.42 77.42 16.96
N LYS A 646 -29.03 77.40 15.68
CA LYS A 646 -28.41 78.54 14.99
C LYS A 646 -29.10 78.82 13.66
N LYS A 647 -29.55 80.06 13.50
CA LYS A 647 -30.09 80.62 12.26
C LYS A 647 -29.20 81.79 11.78
N ASP A 648 -28.84 81.78 10.52
CA ASP A 648 -28.26 82.88 9.75
C ASP A 648 -28.67 82.72 8.28
N SER A 649 -28.27 83.64 7.40
CA SER A 649 -28.65 83.63 5.98
C SER A 649 -28.11 82.44 5.18
N LEU A 650 -27.17 81.65 5.72
CA LEU A 650 -26.58 80.48 5.08
C LEU A 650 -26.76 79.18 5.88
N ARG A 651 -27.35 79.20 7.09
CA ARG A 651 -27.46 78.03 7.98
C ARG A 651 -28.69 78.13 8.88
N ASN A 652 -29.49 77.06 8.94
CA ASN A 652 -30.59 76.92 9.91
C ASN A 652 -30.54 75.52 10.55
N ASN A 653 -29.76 75.43 11.62
CA ASN A 653 -29.38 74.17 12.28
C ASN A 653 -30.02 74.08 13.67
N HIS A 654 -30.51 72.89 14.04
CA HIS A 654 -31.14 72.60 15.33
C HIS A 654 -30.69 71.22 15.82
N VAL A 655 -30.08 71.15 17.00
CA VAL A 655 -29.54 69.93 17.60
C VAL A 655 -30.20 69.74 18.96
N ALA A 656 -30.95 68.67 19.18
CA ALA A 656 -31.49 68.30 20.48
C ALA A 656 -30.66 67.14 21.07
N PHE A 657 -29.59 67.46 21.78
CA PHE A 657 -28.59 66.49 22.24
C PHE A 657 -29.13 65.61 23.40
N PRO A 658 -28.75 64.31 23.49
CA PRO A 658 -27.85 63.55 22.60
C PRO A 658 -28.59 62.84 21.46
N ILE A 659 -29.81 63.26 21.12
CA ILE A 659 -30.73 62.48 20.29
C ILE A 659 -30.74 62.99 18.84
N VAL A 660 -31.08 64.25 18.58
CA VAL A 660 -31.36 64.78 17.23
C VAL A 660 -30.32 65.82 16.76
N TRP A 661 -29.90 65.74 15.51
CA TRP A 661 -29.13 66.77 14.79
C TRP A 661 -29.77 67.08 13.44
N SER A 662 -30.35 68.27 13.30
CA SER A 662 -30.88 68.81 12.06
C SER A 662 -29.95 69.90 11.55
N PHE A 663 -29.42 69.74 10.33
CA PHE A 663 -28.58 70.73 9.65
C PHE A 663 -29.26 71.15 8.35
N ARG A 664 -29.20 72.43 7.98
CA ARG A 664 -29.70 72.97 6.71
C ARG A 664 -28.88 74.18 6.28
N ASN A 665 -28.10 74.01 5.22
CA ASN A 665 -27.36 75.05 4.50
C ASN A 665 -27.88 75.12 3.04
N PRO A 666 -27.62 76.19 2.26
CA PRO A 666 -28.06 76.34 0.87
C PRO A 666 -27.82 75.14 -0.05
N ASN A 667 -26.76 74.36 0.17
CA ASN A 667 -26.41 73.24 -0.70
C ASN A 667 -26.71 71.86 -0.07
N TYR A 668 -27.12 71.78 1.21
CA TYR A 668 -27.23 70.50 1.92
C TYR A 668 -28.13 70.56 3.16
N ARG A 669 -28.98 69.55 3.32
CA ARG A 669 -29.87 69.35 4.48
C ARG A 669 -29.72 67.93 5.02
N SER A 670 -29.69 67.78 6.34
CA SER A 670 -29.69 66.47 6.99
C SER A 670 -30.44 66.45 8.32
N LEU A 671 -30.93 65.28 8.72
CA LEU A 671 -31.51 64.96 10.01
C LEU A 671 -30.92 63.63 10.50
N THR A 672 -30.16 63.68 11.59
CA THR A 672 -29.58 62.53 12.28
C THR A 672 -30.28 62.34 13.61
N VAL A 673 -30.60 61.10 13.98
CA VAL A 673 -31.12 60.71 15.29
C VAL A 673 -30.21 59.60 15.84
N LEU A 674 -29.26 59.94 16.71
CA LEU A 674 -28.21 59.01 17.15
C LEU A 674 -28.73 57.95 18.15
N PRO A 675 -28.07 56.78 18.22
CA PRO A 675 -27.04 56.30 17.29
C PRO A 675 -27.64 55.78 15.96
N LEU A 676 -28.96 55.59 15.90
CA LEU A 676 -29.59 54.66 14.96
C LEU A 676 -29.84 55.22 13.55
N PHE A 677 -30.14 56.51 13.37
CA PHE A 677 -30.70 57.04 12.11
C PHE A 677 -29.91 58.25 11.59
N SER A 678 -29.73 58.36 10.26
CA SER A 678 -29.27 59.57 9.61
C SER A 678 -29.77 59.68 8.17
N LYS A 679 -30.48 60.77 7.84
CA LYS A 679 -30.94 61.09 6.50
C LYS A 679 -30.32 62.41 6.05
N GLY A 680 -29.84 62.48 4.80
CA GLY A 680 -29.33 63.72 4.22
C GLY A 680 -29.55 63.79 2.72
N ASN A 681 -29.63 65.01 2.20
CA ASN A 681 -29.65 65.30 0.77
C ASN A 681 -29.02 66.67 0.49
N ASP A 682 -28.30 66.76 -0.61
CA ASP A 682 -27.96 68.04 -1.24
C ASP A 682 -29.19 68.67 -1.92
N THR A 683 -29.03 69.87 -2.47
CA THR A 683 -30.11 70.57 -3.20
C THR A 683 -30.26 70.14 -4.64
N ASN A 684 -29.20 69.69 -5.30
CA ASN A 684 -29.29 69.23 -6.69
C ASN A 684 -29.91 67.83 -6.76
N GLY A 685 -29.78 67.05 -5.68
CA GLY A 685 -30.22 65.66 -5.60
C GLY A 685 -29.13 64.66 -5.97
N ASP A 686 -27.93 65.13 -6.31
CA ASP A 686 -26.77 64.33 -6.67
C ASP A 686 -26.25 63.47 -5.51
N TYR A 687 -26.38 63.96 -4.28
CA TYR A 687 -25.85 63.34 -3.06
C TYR A 687 -26.93 63.19 -2.00
N LYS A 688 -27.37 61.94 -1.80
CA LYS A 688 -28.33 61.58 -0.73
C LYS A 688 -27.78 60.47 0.14
N HIS A 689 -28.17 60.44 1.40
CA HIS A 689 -27.94 59.29 2.27
C HIS A 689 -29.15 58.99 3.16
N LEU A 690 -29.35 57.71 3.47
CA LEU A 690 -30.30 57.24 4.47
C LEU A 690 -29.72 56.03 5.20
N VAL A 691 -29.39 56.21 6.46
CA VAL A 691 -28.73 55.26 7.35
C VAL A 691 -29.70 54.94 8.48
N VAL A 692 -29.94 53.65 8.71
CA VAL A 692 -30.62 53.07 9.89
C VAL A 692 -29.70 51.99 10.45
N THR A 693 -28.63 52.44 11.12
CA THR A 693 -27.47 51.62 11.51
C THR A 693 -27.78 50.73 12.74
N PRO A 694 -27.23 49.51 12.84
CA PRO A 694 -26.31 48.84 11.90
C PRO A 694 -27.01 48.20 10.69
N LEU A 695 -28.34 48.21 10.63
CA LEU A 695 -29.11 47.34 9.74
C LEU A 695 -29.14 47.80 8.29
N PHE A 696 -29.35 49.08 7.99
CA PHE A 696 -29.59 49.57 6.62
C PHE A 696 -28.77 50.83 6.31
N TRP A 697 -28.10 50.87 5.15
CA TRP A 697 -27.41 52.06 4.64
C TRP A 697 -27.69 52.27 3.15
N TYR A 698 -28.15 53.48 2.80
CA TYR A 698 -28.33 53.93 1.43
C TYR A 698 -27.48 55.18 1.17
N PHE A 699 -26.76 55.21 0.05
CA PHE A 699 -25.94 56.33 -0.40
C PHE A 699 -26.12 56.53 -1.91
N GLN A 700 -26.47 57.74 -2.33
CA GLN A 700 -26.54 58.18 -3.73
C GLN A 700 -25.39 59.15 -4.04
N LYS A 701 -24.87 59.06 -5.27
CA LYS A 701 -23.83 59.90 -5.88
C LYS A 701 -24.26 60.21 -7.34
N PRO A 702 -23.65 61.19 -8.04
CA PRO A 702 -23.99 61.51 -9.43
C PRO A 702 -24.06 60.30 -10.38
N ASN A 703 -23.10 59.38 -10.27
CA ASN A 703 -22.94 58.26 -11.22
C ASN A 703 -23.52 56.92 -10.70
N GLY A 704 -24.31 56.92 -9.61
CA GLY A 704 -24.93 55.71 -9.08
C GLY A 704 -25.15 55.70 -7.57
N PHE A 705 -25.50 54.55 -7.01
CA PHE A 705 -25.89 54.40 -5.61
C PHE A 705 -25.45 53.08 -4.99
N THR A 706 -25.55 53.01 -3.67
CA THR A 706 -25.25 51.82 -2.85
C THR A 706 -26.37 51.65 -1.82
N THR A 707 -27.03 50.50 -1.82
CA THR A 707 -28.03 50.09 -0.82
C THR A 707 -27.50 48.86 -0.09
N THR A 708 -27.44 48.90 1.23
CA THR A 708 -26.96 47.83 2.11
C THR A 708 -28.03 47.52 3.15
N LEU A 709 -28.32 46.25 3.36
CA LEU A 709 -29.05 45.72 4.52
C LEU A 709 -28.10 44.74 5.24
N PHE A 710 -27.23 45.24 6.11
CA PHE A 710 -26.12 44.46 6.69
C PHE A 710 -26.62 43.43 7.72
N PRO A 711 -26.07 42.19 7.76
CA PRO A 711 -25.08 41.59 6.86
C PRO A 711 -25.74 40.72 5.76
N LEU A 712 -26.98 41.05 5.36
CA LEU A 712 -27.80 40.22 4.47
C LEU A 712 -27.64 40.63 3.00
N VAL A 713 -27.87 41.89 2.64
CA VAL A 713 -27.95 42.35 1.24
C VAL A 713 -27.01 43.52 0.99
N TRP A 714 -26.37 43.53 -0.17
CA TRP A 714 -25.70 44.72 -0.74
C TRP A 714 -26.06 44.81 -2.22
N HIS A 715 -26.44 46.00 -2.65
CA HIS A 715 -26.63 46.37 -4.04
C HIS A 715 -25.83 47.64 -4.28
N SER A 716 -25.06 47.71 -5.36
CA SER A 716 -24.45 48.97 -5.78
C SER A 716 -24.29 49.05 -7.29
N GLU A 717 -24.66 50.21 -7.80
CA GLU A 717 -24.54 50.64 -9.19
C GLU A 717 -23.59 51.84 -9.26
N ASN A 718 -22.67 51.85 -10.21
CA ASN A 718 -21.70 52.93 -10.42
C ASN A 718 -21.25 52.94 -11.89
N GLY A 719 -21.89 53.78 -12.71
CA GLY A 719 -21.84 53.67 -14.17
C GLY A 719 -22.24 52.26 -14.64
N ASN A 720 -21.56 51.74 -15.66
CA ASN A 720 -21.83 50.41 -16.22
C ASN A 720 -21.59 49.23 -15.24
N LYS A 721 -21.06 49.49 -14.02
CA LYS A 721 -20.80 48.46 -13.02
C LYS A 721 -21.97 48.34 -12.03
N THR A 722 -22.73 47.26 -12.16
CA THR A 722 -23.73 46.83 -11.18
C THR A 722 -23.24 45.62 -10.39
N THR A 723 -23.54 45.62 -9.09
CA THR A 723 -23.19 44.56 -8.15
C THR A 723 -24.37 44.26 -7.24
N ASN A 724 -24.68 42.98 -7.04
CA ASN A 724 -25.67 42.52 -6.08
C ASN A 724 -25.04 41.46 -5.19
N THR A 725 -25.49 41.33 -3.95
CA THR A 725 -25.05 40.34 -2.99
C THR A 725 -26.19 40.07 -2.02
N ILE A 726 -26.45 38.79 -1.72
CA ILE A 726 -27.29 38.35 -0.61
C ILE A 726 -26.46 37.32 0.17
N PHE A 727 -25.69 37.75 1.17
CA PHE A 727 -24.68 36.90 1.81
C PHE A 727 -25.31 35.80 2.69
N PRO A 728 -24.74 34.59 2.75
CA PRO A 728 -23.64 34.04 1.94
C PRO A 728 -24.16 33.28 0.70
N VAL A 729 -25.34 33.61 0.19
CA VAL A 729 -26.09 32.82 -0.80
C VAL A 729 -25.90 33.32 -2.23
N TYR A 730 -25.99 34.63 -2.49
CA TYR A 730 -26.00 35.19 -3.84
C TYR A 730 -24.92 36.26 -4.05
N TRP A 731 -24.32 36.28 -5.23
CA TRP A 731 -23.57 37.43 -5.75
C TRP A 731 -23.85 37.60 -7.25
N SER A 732 -23.94 38.84 -7.72
CA SER A 732 -23.75 39.14 -9.14
C SER A 732 -22.85 40.35 -9.34
N LEU A 733 -22.12 40.32 -10.45
CA LEU A 733 -21.30 41.41 -10.97
C LEU A 733 -21.60 41.51 -12.47
N ASN A 734 -21.99 42.69 -12.92
CA ASN A 734 -22.04 43.05 -14.33
C ASN A 734 -21.24 44.34 -14.52
N ASP A 735 -20.20 44.33 -15.35
CA ASP A 735 -19.34 45.51 -15.64
C ASP A 735 -19.26 45.84 -17.14
N GLY A 736 -20.18 45.28 -17.95
CA GLY A 736 -20.22 45.43 -19.40
C GLY A 736 -19.34 44.43 -20.16
N TRP A 737 -18.24 43.96 -19.56
CA TRP A 737 -17.36 42.92 -20.13
C TRP A 737 -17.54 41.57 -19.45
N ARG A 738 -17.85 41.57 -18.15
CA ARG A 738 -18.07 40.39 -17.32
C ARG A 738 -19.49 40.43 -16.78
N ASN A 739 -20.24 39.35 -16.95
CA ASN A 739 -21.53 39.11 -16.31
C ASN A 739 -21.43 37.80 -15.53
N HIS A 740 -21.22 37.92 -14.23
CA HIS A 740 -21.00 36.83 -13.29
C HIS A 740 -22.18 36.75 -12.32
N ARG A 741 -22.71 35.54 -12.08
CA ARG A 741 -23.79 35.27 -11.12
C ARG A 741 -23.47 33.99 -10.33
N VAL A 742 -23.61 34.04 -9.03
CA VAL A 742 -23.30 32.94 -8.11
C VAL A 742 -24.46 32.74 -7.14
N VAL A 743 -24.94 31.51 -6.97
CA VAL A 743 -25.88 31.07 -5.94
C VAL A 743 -25.18 30.00 -5.10
N PHE A 744 -24.30 30.41 -4.19
CA PHE A 744 -23.47 29.52 -3.38
C PHE A 744 -24.30 28.64 -2.43
N PRO A 745 -23.89 27.37 -2.18
CA PRO A 745 -22.78 26.62 -2.78
C PRO A 745 -23.19 25.85 -4.05
N PHE A 746 -24.25 26.25 -4.74
CA PHE A 746 -24.89 25.48 -5.81
C PHE A 746 -24.51 25.98 -7.21
N VAL A 747 -24.84 27.21 -7.58
CA VAL A 747 -24.73 27.69 -8.97
C VAL A 747 -23.58 28.70 -9.15
N TRP A 748 -22.81 28.56 -10.23
CA TRP A 748 -21.91 29.60 -10.74
C TRP A 748 -22.10 29.74 -12.25
N ASN A 749 -22.52 30.91 -12.70
CA ASN A 749 -22.65 31.29 -14.10
C ASN A 749 -21.67 32.43 -14.40
N PHE A 750 -20.64 32.17 -15.19
CA PHE A 750 -19.63 33.15 -15.59
C PHE A 750 -19.70 33.37 -17.10
N THR A 751 -19.80 34.63 -17.52
CA THR A 751 -19.80 35.02 -18.93
C THR A 751 -18.88 36.21 -19.19
N THR A 752 -17.99 36.05 -20.17
CA THR A 752 -17.21 37.07 -20.89
C THR A 752 -17.40 36.84 -22.40
N PRO A 753 -16.87 37.68 -23.31
CA PRO A 753 -17.00 37.46 -24.76
C PRO A 753 -16.35 36.15 -25.24
N GLU A 754 -15.23 35.75 -24.61
CA GLU A 754 -14.40 34.61 -24.99
C GLU A 754 -14.82 33.32 -24.26
N TYR A 755 -15.32 33.44 -23.03
CA TYR A 755 -15.57 32.33 -22.11
C TYR A 755 -16.97 32.38 -21.49
N ARG A 756 -17.65 31.22 -21.52
CA ARG A 756 -18.94 31.01 -20.86
C ARG A 756 -18.95 29.69 -20.11
N SER A 757 -19.36 29.69 -18.85
CA SER A 757 -19.53 28.48 -18.04
C SER A 757 -20.74 28.56 -17.11
N LEU A 758 -21.40 27.42 -16.92
CA LEU A 758 -22.46 27.20 -15.94
C LEU A 758 -22.14 25.94 -15.12
N THR A 759 -21.94 26.12 -13.82
CA THR A 759 -21.79 25.07 -12.82
C THR A 759 -23.03 25.01 -11.95
N MET A 760 -23.53 23.80 -11.69
CA MET A 760 -24.50 23.50 -10.63
C MET A 760 -23.90 22.38 -9.76
N ALA A 761 -23.08 22.76 -8.78
CA ALA A 761 -22.36 21.83 -7.92
C ALA A 761 -23.30 21.13 -6.92
N PRO A 762 -23.00 19.88 -6.52
CA PRO A 762 -21.93 19.02 -7.03
C PRO A 762 -22.29 18.30 -8.34
N ILE A 763 -23.49 18.56 -8.89
CA ILE A 763 -24.16 17.73 -9.91
C ILE A 763 -23.55 17.88 -11.30
N PHE A 764 -23.42 19.11 -11.84
CA PHE A 764 -22.90 19.31 -13.20
C PHE A 764 -22.08 20.59 -13.37
N SER A 765 -21.25 20.64 -14.42
CA SER A 765 -20.61 21.86 -14.90
C SER A 765 -20.36 21.79 -16.40
N VAL A 766 -20.70 22.85 -17.12
CA VAL A 766 -20.48 23.00 -18.57
C VAL A 766 -19.76 24.30 -18.85
N GLY A 767 -18.84 24.30 -19.81
CA GLY A 767 -18.22 25.54 -20.27
C GLY A 767 -17.61 25.44 -21.66
N LYS A 768 -17.45 26.60 -22.29
CA LYS A 768 -16.85 26.79 -23.61
C LYS A 768 -15.95 28.03 -23.59
N ASN A 769 -14.77 27.89 -24.18
CA ASN A 769 -13.87 28.98 -24.53
C ASN A 769 -13.77 29.02 -26.07
N ASN A 770 -14.11 30.14 -26.68
CA ASN A 770 -14.16 30.28 -28.15
C ASN A 770 -12.76 30.33 -28.77
N ASP A 771 -11.85 31.10 -28.17
CA ASP A 771 -10.47 31.34 -28.61
C ASP A 771 -9.66 30.02 -28.73
N THR A 772 -9.57 29.27 -27.63
CA THR A 772 -8.87 27.97 -27.58
C THR A 772 -9.65 26.80 -28.22
N GLN A 773 -10.84 27.08 -28.78
CA GLN A 773 -11.85 26.11 -29.21
C GLN A 773 -12.09 24.96 -28.21
N SER A 774 -11.96 25.24 -26.91
CA SER A 774 -12.10 24.24 -25.86
C SER A 774 -13.50 24.22 -25.27
N SER A 775 -13.98 23.03 -24.94
CA SER A 775 -15.26 22.86 -24.23
C SER A 775 -15.19 21.70 -23.25
N TYR A 776 -16.02 21.77 -22.21
CA TYR A 776 -16.16 20.72 -21.23
C TYR A 776 -17.61 20.56 -20.78
N TYR A 777 -17.97 19.34 -20.43
CA TYR A 777 -19.27 18.94 -19.91
C TYR A 777 -19.03 17.90 -18.80
N ALA A 778 -19.47 18.17 -17.58
CA ALA A 778 -19.30 17.31 -16.42
C ALA A 778 -20.66 17.06 -15.78
N ILE A 779 -20.95 15.81 -15.41
CA ILE A 779 -22.06 15.42 -14.53
C ILE A 779 -21.42 14.60 -13.41
N SER A 780 -20.95 15.28 -12.36
CA SER A 780 -20.09 14.70 -11.33
C SER A 780 -20.90 13.86 -10.33
N PRO A 781 -20.38 12.70 -9.86
CA PRO A 781 -19.07 12.11 -10.15
C PRO A 781 -19.12 11.05 -11.28
N LEU A 782 -20.11 11.10 -12.17
CA LEU A 782 -20.40 10.01 -13.11
C LEU A 782 -19.84 10.24 -14.51
N TYR A 783 -19.88 11.46 -15.05
CA TYR A 783 -19.52 11.74 -16.45
C TYR A 783 -18.65 12.98 -16.58
N TRP A 784 -17.66 12.93 -17.47
CA TRP A 784 -16.90 14.10 -17.92
C TRP A 784 -16.51 13.96 -19.39
N HIS A 785 -16.76 14.99 -20.19
CA HIS A 785 -16.23 15.16 -21.53
C HIS A 785 -15.43 16.46 -21.60
N PHE A 786 -14.19 16.38 -22.08
CA PHE A 786 -13.30 17.52 -22.32
C PHE A 786 -12.82 17.47 -23.77
N LYS A 787 -12.88 18.59 -24.48
CA LYS A 787 -12.45 18.73 -25.88
C LYS A 787 -11.59 19.98 -26.05
N ASN A 788 -10.56 19.88 -26.90
CA ASN A 788 -9.78 21.02 -27.40
C ASN A 788 -9.22 20.71 -28.81
N LEU A 789 -8.47 21.65 -29.39
CA LEU A 789 -7.83 21.50 -30.70
C LEU A 789 -6.95 20.24 -30.85
N LYS A 790 -6.40 19.69 -29.76
CA LYS A 790 -5.47 18.55 -29.76
C LYS A 790 -6.12 17.20 -29.44
N GLY A 791 -7.44 17.17 -29.26
CA GLY A 791 -8.21 15.93 -29.07
C GLY A 791 -9.35 16.03 -28.04
N HIS A 792 -9.76 14.89 -27.50
CA HIS A 792 -10.81 14.80 -26.48
C HIS A 792 -10.56 13.69 -25.46
N ASN A 793 -11.20 13.80 -24.30
CA ASN A 793 -11.31 12.78 -23.27
C ASN A 793 -12.78 12.68 -22.86
N THR A 794 -13.33 11.46 -22.81
CA THR A 794 -14.67 11.16 -22.31
C THR A 794 -14.55 10.09 -21.23
N THR A 795 -15.09 10.37 -20.05
CA THR A 795 -15.12 9.48 -18.89
C THR A 795 -16.57 9.27 -18.46
N LEU A 796 -16.94 8.03 -18.19
CA LEU A 796 -18.16 7.59 -17.52
C LEU A 796 -17.75 6.72 -16.33
N PHE A 797 -17.43 7.34 -15.20
CA PHE A 797 -16.87 6.69 -14.02
C PHE A 797 -17.91 5.80 -13.30
N PRO A 798 -17.53 4.62 -12.76
CA PRO A 798 -16.23 3.95 -12.84
C PRO A 798 -16.15 2.94 -13.99
N VAL A 799 -16.94 3.12 -15.05
CA VAL A 799 -17.18 2.08 -16.08
C VAL A 799 -16.32 2.28 -17.32
N TRP A 800 -16.28 3.48 -17.91
CA TRP A 800 -15.67 3.71 -19.23
C TRP A 800 -14.83 4.98 -19.31
N TRP A 801 -13.71 4.92 -20.05
CA TRP A 801 -12.88 6.07 -20.41
C TRP A 801 -12.46 5.90 -21.86
N SER A 802 -12.65 6.91 -22.70
CA SER A 802 -12.07 6.96 -24.04
C SER A 802 -11.41 8.31 -24.30
N GLY A 803 -10.42 8.33 -25.17
CA GLY A 803 -9.81 9.60 -25.55
C GLY A 803 -8.88 9.49 -26.75
N SER A 804 -8.69 10.64 -27.39
CA SER A 804 -7.70 10.84 -28.45
C SER A 804 -6.87 12.07 -28.13
N SER A 805 -5.57 12.01 -28.44
CA SER A 805 -4.66 13.14 -28.21
C SER A 805 -3.49 13.13 -29.19
N GLY A 806 -3.12 14.32 -29.67
CA GLY A 806 -2.00 14.53 -30.59
C GLY A 806 -2.39 14.51 -32.06
N ASP A 807 -1.47 15.05 -32.87
CA ASP A 807 -1.72 15.53 -34.23
C ASP A 807 -1.88 14.39 -35.25
N SER A 808 -2.25 14.72 -36.50
CA SER A 808 -2.64 13.76 -37.55
C SER A 808 -1.64 12.62 -37.81
N LEU A 809 -0.34 12.86 -37.60
CA LEU A 809 0.71 11.87 -37.78
C LEU A 809 0.97 11.01 -36.53
N HIS A 810 0.58 11.48 -35.34
CA HIS A 810 1.04 10.96 -34.04
C HIS A 810 -0.10 10.75 -33.02
N THR A 811 -1.33 10.61 -33.49
CA THR A 811 -2.52 10.41 -32.66
C THR A 811 -2.38 9.19 -31.74
N LYS A 812 -2.58 9.43 -30.44
CA LYS A 812 -2.67 8.41 -29.38
C LYS A 812 -4.15 8.25 -29.04
N LYS A 813 -4.69 7.04 -29.12
CA LYS A 813 -6.07 6.72 -28.72
C LYS A 813 -6.08 5.72 -27.57
N TYR A 814 -7.06 5.82 -26.68
CA TYR A 814 -7.34 4.81 -25.67
C TYR A 814 -8.84 4.60 -25.52
N ASP A 815 -9.23 3.35 -25.26
CA ASP A 815 -10.55 2.97 -24.77
C ASP A 815 -10.37 2.04 -23.57
N VAL A 816 -11.13 2.25 -22.50
CA VAL A 816 -11.11 1.47 -21.26
C VAL A 816 -12.53 1.20 -20.84
N LEU A 817 -12.86 -0.06 -20.54
CA LEU A 817 -14.10 -0.50 -19.91
C LEU A 817 -13.71 -1.19 -18.59
N PHE A 818 -13.55 -0.45 -17.51
CA PHE A 818 -13.03 -0.95 -16.24
C PHE A 818 -14.04 -1.89 -15.53
N PRO A 819 -13.58 -2.93 -14.80
CA PRO A 819 -12.21 -3.44 -14.72
C PRO A 819 -11.93 -4.53 -15.78
N LEU A 820 -12.63 -4.50 -16.92
CA LEU A 820 -12.67 -5.59 -17.91
C LEU A 820 -11.69 -5.38 -19.06
N VAL A 821 -11.71 -4.23 -19.74
CA VAL A 821 -10.99 -4.01 -21.01
C VAL A 821 -10.14 -2.75 -20.99
N TRP A 822 -8.94 -2.79 -21.56
CA TRP A 822 -8.12 -1.62 -21.90
C TRP A 822 -7.54 -1.80 -23.30
N SER A 823 -7.72 -0.84 -24.21
CA SER A 823 -7.09 -0.79 -25.53
C SER A 823 -6.36 0.54 -25.71
N PHE A 824 -5.03 0.50 -25.63
CA PHE A 824 -4.17 1.65 -25.91
C PHE A 824 -3.56 1.51 -27.31
N ARG A 825 -3.71 2.54 -28.15
CA ARG A 825 -3.29 2.53 -29.56
C ARG A 825 -2.47 3.79 -29.89
N LYS A 826 -1.28 3.58 -30.46
CA LYS A 826 -0.35 4.58 -31.01
C LYS A 826 0.23 4.01 -32.31
N PRO A 827 0.78 4.80 -33.25
CA PRO A 827 1.18 4.31 -34.57
C PRO A 827 2.02 3.02 -34.56
N ASN A 828 3.05 2.98 -33.71
CA ASN A 828 3.94 1.82 -33.53
C ASN A 828 3.75 1.10 -32.17
N HIS A 829 2.57 1.18 -31.56
CA HIS A 829 2.32 0.55 -30.26
C HIS A 829 0.84 0.23 -30.01
N THR A 830 0.51 -1.05 -29.85
CA THR A 830 -0.82 -1.47 -29.39
C THR A 830 -0.73 -2.30 -28.11
N THR A 831 -1.72 -2.13 -27.23
CA THR A 831 -1.83 -2.86 -25.97
C THR A 831 -3.30 -3.08 -25.69
N ASN A 832 -3.76 -4.33 -25.84
CA ASN A 832 -5.13 -4.74 -25.60
C ASN A 832 -5.14 -5.72 -24.42
N ILE A 833 -5.91 -5.41 -23.38
CA ILE A 833 -6.07 -6.20 -22.16
C ILE A 833 -7.55 -6.51 -22.00
N VAL A 834 -7.90 -7.76 -21.68
CA VAL A 834 -9.22 -8.20 -21.22
C VAL A 834 -9.03 -8.92 -19.89
N PHE A 835 -9.00 -8.18 -18.78
CA PHE A 835 -8.65 -8.69 -17.46
C PHE A 835 -9.72 -9.65 -16.90
N PRO A 836 -9.34 -10.71 -16.16
CA PRO A 836 -7.99 -11.21 -15.88
C PRO A 836 -7.51 -12.27 -16.89
N LEU A 837 -7.99 -12.23 -18.13
CA LEU A 837 -7.81 -13.29 -19.12
C LEU A 837 -6.77 -12.96 -20.19
N ILE A 838 -6.92 -11.87 -20.96
CA ILE A 838 -6.11 -11.60 -22.16
C ILE A 838 -5.17 -10.40 -21.93
N TRP A 839 -3.91 -10.52 -22.36
CA TRP A 839 -2.99 -9.40 -22.54
C TRP A 839 -2.26 -9.56 -23.87
N SER A 840 -2.43 -8.60 -24.77
CA SER A 840 -1.75 -8.53 -26.07
C SER A 840 -0.94 -7.23 -26.14
N PHE A 841 0.37 -7.35 -26.22
CA PHE A 841 1.31 -6.23 -26.35
C PHE A 841 2.06 -6.34 -27.68
N ASN A 842 2.04 -5.27 -28.48
CA ASN A 842 2.73 -5.22 -29.77
C ASN A 842 3.50 -3.90 -29.92
N ASN A 843 4.83 -4.01 -30.07
CA ASN A 843 5.79 -2.92 -30.10
C ASN A 843 7.02 -3.38 -30.93
N PRO A 844 7.68 -2.51 -31.74
CA PRO A 844 8.90 -2.84 -32.50
C PRO A 844 10.04 -3.52 -31.71
N ARG A 845 10.06 -3.44 -30.37
CA ARG A 845 11.00 -4.17 -29.52
C ARG A 845 10.50 -5.55 -29.08
N ASN A 846 9.21 -5.69 -28.76
CA ASN A 846 8.59 -6.86 -28.13
C ASN A 846 7.18 -7.11 -28.69
N ARG A 847 6.86 -8.35 -29.05
CA ARG A 847 5.49 -8.81 -29.36
C ARG A 847 5.14 -9.98 -28.46
N SER A 848 4.03 -9.91 -27.73
CA SER A 848 3.62 -10.97 -26.80
C SER A 848 2.10 -11.02 -26.62
N PHE A 849 1.57 -12.24 -26.52
CA PHE A 849 0.16 -12.52 -26.26
C PHE A 849 0.05 -13.53 -25.11
N THR A 850 -0.78 -13.21 -24.13
CA THR A 850 -1.07 -14.03 -22.95
C THR A 850 -2.57 -14.22 -22.83
N LEU A 851 -3.01 -15.46 -22.64
CA LEU A 851 -4.35 -15.85 -22.19
C LEU A 851 -4.17 -16.53 -20.83
N ALA A 852 -4.15 -15.76 -19.74
CA ALA A 852 -3.88 -16.26 -18.40
C ALA A 852 -5.07 -17.07 -17.83
N PRO A 853 -4.79 -18.03 -16.92
CA PRO A 853 -3.47 -18.53 -16.57
C PRO A 853 -2.86 -19.42 -17.67
N LEU A 854 -3.64 -19.85 -18.66
CA LEU A 854 -3.40 -21.01 -19.52
C LEU A 854 -2.28 -20.89 -20.57
N TYR A 855 -1.97 -19.69 -21.09
CA TYR A 855 -1.11 -19.54 -22.26
C TYR A 855 -0.35 -18.21 -22.26
N SER A 856 0.92 -18.21 -22.67
CA SER A 856 1.68 -17.00 -22.99
C SER A 856 2.75 -17.26 -24.04
N GLN A 857 2.74 -16.50 -25.13
CA GLN A 857 3.82 -16.48 -26.11
C GLN A 857 4.44 -15.09 -26.20
N GLY A 858 5.74 -15.02 -26.47
CA GLY A 858 6.41 -13.75 -26.68
C GLY A 858 7.72 -13.88 -27.45
N THR A 859 8.02 -12.85 -28.24
CA THR A 859 9.28 -12.66 -28.93
C THR A 859 9.82 -11.26 -28.64
N ARG A 860 11.14 -11.17 -28.44
CA ARG A 860 11.87 -9.89 -28.31
C ARG A 860 12.89 -9.77 -29.42
N ARG A 861 13.17 -8.53 -29.86
CA ARG A 861 14.15 -8.23 -30.92
C ARG A 861 15.57 -8.73 -30.63
N ASN A 862 15.91 -8.98 -29.36
CA ASN A 862 17.22 -9.54 -28.96
C ASN A 862 17.35 -11.07 -29.21
N GLY A 863 16.32 -11.73 -29.74
CA GLY A 863 16.29 -13.17 -30.00
C GLY A 863 15.66 -14.02 -28.89
N ASN A 864 15.36 -13.44 -27.71
CA ASN A 864 14.68 -14.17 -26.65
C ASN A 864 13.24 -14.52 -27.09
N ARG A 865 12.82 -15.77 -26.87
CA ARG A 865 11.47 -16.26 -27.16
C ARG A 865 10.95 -17.09 -25.98
N HIS A 866 9.69 -16.90 -25.63
CA HIS A 866 8.98 -17.77 -24.70
C HIS A 866 7.68 -18.29 -25.33
N LEU A 867 7.34 -19.54 -25.02
CA LEU A 867 6.05 -20.15 -25.29
C LEU A 867 5.65 -20.94 -24.05
N MET A 868 4.47 -20.66 -23.52
CA MET A 868 3.94 -21.21 -22.29
C MET A 868 2.51 -21.67 -22.55
N VAL A 869 2.19 -22.89 -22.14
CA VAL A 869 0.85 -23.48 -22.08
C VAL A 869 0.69 -23.99 -20.64
N THR A 870 0.50 -23.05 -19.72
CA THR A 870 0.58 -23.28 -18.27
C THR A 870 -0.62 -24.09 -17.75
N PRO A 871 -0.41 -25.03 -16.80
CA PRO A 871 0.90 -25.43 -16.27
C PRO A 871 1.70 -26.28 -17.28
N LEU A 872 1.00 -27.01 -18.16
CA LEU A 872 1.47 -28.16 -18.94
C LEU A 872 2.73 -28.00 -19.80
N PHE A 873 3.18 -26.82 -20.24
CA PHE A 873 4.37 -26.67 -21.10
C PHE A 873 5.02 -25.28 -21.02
N TRP A 874 6.34 -25.17 -20.88
CA TRP A 874 7.09 -23.90 -21.01
C TRP A 874 8.39 -24.10 -21.80
N ASN A 875 8.52 -23.43 -22.95
CA ASN A 875 9.74 -23.39 -23.76
C ASN A 875 10.30 -21.95 -23.72
N ILE A 876 11.47 -21.78 -23.12
CA ILE A 876 12.12 -20.50 -22.83
C ILE A 876 13.52 -20.51 -23.43
N ASN A 877 13.67 -19.74 -24.51
CA ASN A 877 14.92 -19.62 -25.25
C ASN A 877 15.53 -18.24 -25.01
N THR A 878 16.76 -18.23 -24.49
CA THR A 878 17.63 -17.04 -24.44
C THR A 878 18.95 -17.34 -25.15
N LYS A 879 19.78 -16.33 -25.40
CA LYS A 879 21.13 -16.53 -25.96
C LYS A 879 22.05 -17.40 -25.11
N ALA A 880 21.81 -17.52 -23.80
CA ALA A 880 22.69 -18.22 -22.85
C ALA A 880 22.08 -19.51 -22.28
N THR A 881 20.76 -19.68 -22.37
CA THR A 881 20.05 -20.81 -21.76
C THR A 881 18.96 -21.33 -22.70
N HIS A 882 18.99 -22.63 -22.97
CA HIS A 882 17.83 -23.35 -23.49
C HIS A 882 17.10 -23.98 -22.30
N ARG A 883 15.83 -23.63 -22.09
CA ARG A 883 14.98 -24.31 -21.11
C ARG A 883 13.68 -24.80 -21.74
N GLN A 884 13.40 -26.09 -21.63
CA GLN A 884 12.05 -26.62 -21.88
C GLN A 884 11.38 -27.01 -20.55
N MET A 885 10.09 -27.28 -20.59
CA MET A 885 9.20 -27.71 -19.50
C MET A 885 7.94 -28.27 -20.13
N LEU A 886 7.41 -29.32 -19.54
CA LEU A 886 6.15 -29.95 -19.86
C LEU A 886 5.59 -30.35 -18.48
N PHE A 887 4.80 -29.57 -17.76
CA PHE A 887 4.51 -29.84 -16.33
C PHE A 887 3.47 -30.95 -16.09
N PRO A 888 3.61 -31.74 -15.01
CA PRO A 888 4.87 -32.06 -14.38
C PRO A 888 5.82 -32.78 -15.36
N LEU A 889 5.28 -33.46 -16.42
CA LEU A 889 5.99 -34.35 -17.38
C LEU A 889 7.50 -34.10 -17.43
N TYR A 890 7.99 -33.19 -18.27
CA TYR A 890 9.38 -33.01 -18.68
C TYR A 890 9.85 -31.57 -18.43
N SER A 891 11.11 -31.27 -18.73
CA SER A 891 11.74 -29.95 -18.81
C SER A 891 13.03 -30.08 -19.61
N SER A 892 13.96 -29.16 -19.55
CA SER A 892 15.38 -29.43 -19.76
C SER A 892 16.08 -28.14 -19.47
N TYR A 893 17.29 -28.22 -18.97
CA TYR A 893 18.20 -27.10 -18.95
C TYR A 893 19.38 -27.45 -19.85
N SER A 894 19.91 -26.47 -20.55
CA SER A 894 21.31 -26.46 -20.95
C SER A 894 21.83 -25.04 -21.00
N ASP A 895 22.96 -24.80 -20.34
CA ASP A 895 23.71 -23.54 -20.39
C ASP A 895 25.05 -23.68 -21.14
N THR A 896 25.71 -22.55 -21.35
CA THR A 896 27.04 -22.49 -21.99
C THR A 896 28.18 -23.00 -21.09
N ALA A 897 27.94 -23.17 -19.78
CA ALA A 897 28.90 -23.73 -18.82
C ALA A 897 28.90 -25.28 -18.78
N LYS A 898 28.27 -25.90 -19.79
CA LYS A 898 28.05 -27.36 -19.97
C LYS A 898 27.03 -27.98 -19.01
N THR A 899 26.32 -27.22 -18.16
CA THR A 899 25.28 -27.75 -17.25
C THR A 899 24.02 -28.15 -18.02
N LYS A 900 23.54 -29.41 -17.98
CA LYS A 900 22.38 -29.90 -18.76
C LYS A 900 21.23 -30.52 -17.92
N ARG A 901 20.82 -29.90 -16.81
CA ARG A 901 19.84 -30.46 -15.84
C ARG A 901 18.57 -31.02 -16.49
N PHE A 902 18.01 -32.07 -15.91
CA PHE A 902 16.83 -32.76 -16.42
C PHE A 902 16.11 -33.54 -15.29
N ASP A 903 14.77 -33.53 -15.22
CA ASP A 903 13.93 -33.34 -13.99
C ASP A 903 12.44 -33.91 -13.97
N ILE A 904 12.05 -35.07 -14.55
CA ILE A 904 10.67 -35.37 -15.07
C ILE A 904 9.83 -35.54 -13.86
N LEU A 905 8.66 -34.99 -14.07
CA LEU A 905 7.56 -34.93 -13.19
C LEU A 905 7.85 -33.97 -12.07
N LEU A 906 8.69 -32.99 -12.43
CA LEU A 906 9.59 -32.16 -11.62
C LEU A 906 10.51 -32.92 -10.67
N VAL A 907 10.08 -34.12 -10.32
CA VAL A 907 10.40 -34.80 -9.11
C VAL A 907 9.98 -36.27 -9.37
N ALA A 908 10.62 -37.07 -10.23
CA ALA A 908 10.90 -38.47 -9.82
C ALA A 908 12.10 -39.16 -10.41
N ILE A 909 12.67 -38.65 -11.50
CA ILE A 909 14.09 -38.86 -11.73
C ILE A 909 14.67 -37.46 -12.20
N ARG A 910 15.83 -36.96 -11.67
CA ARG A 910 16.44 -35.57 -11.79
C ARG A 910 17.89 -35.38 -11.28
N HIS A 911 18.86 -34.74 -11.96
CA HIS A 911 20.04 -34.01 -11.38
C HIS A 911 20.82 -32.99 -12.27
N GLN A 912 22.03 -33.29 -12.79
CA GLN A 912 23.02 -32.26 -13.24
C GLN A 912 24.27 -32.78 -14.03
N SER A 913 24.98 -31.85 -14.74
CA SER A 913 26.44 -31.89 -15.09
C SER A 913 27.18 -30.57 -14.76
N THR A 914 28.45 -30.63 -14.31
CA THR A 914 29.38 -29.54 -13.94
C THR A 914 30.76 -30.19 -13.61
N PRO A 915 31.99 -29.84 -14.09
CA PRO A 915 33.22 -30.73 -14.07
C PRO A 915 34.11 -31.06 -12.76
N THR A 916 33.85 -32.13 -11.95
CA THR A 916 34.65 -32.95 -10.91
C THR A 916 34.40 -34.49 -10.40
N SER A 917 33.48 -35.32 -9.75
CA SER A 917 32.06 -35.70 -9.21
C SER A 917 30.97 -36.51 -10.06
N SER A 918 29.61 -36.52 -9.80
CA SER A 918 28.38 -37.13 -10.55
C SER A 918 27.15 -37.78 -9.78
N ASP A 919 25.96 -37.15 -9.58
CA ASP A 919 24.81 -37.59 -8.67
C ASP A 919 24.07 -38.86 -9.13
N LEU A 920 23.27 -39.48 -8.24
CA LEU A 920 22.45 -40.68 -8.53
C LEU A 920 21.28 -40.99 -7.53
N SER A 921 20.36 -40.06 -7.35
CA SER A 921 19.30 -39.96 -6.32
C SER A 921 17.82 -40.53 -6.50
N ILE A 922 17.51 -41.83 -6.53
CA ILE A 922 16.14 -42.37 -6.82
C ILE A 922 15.04 -42.10 -5.75
N LEU A 923 13.78 -41.97 -6.19
CA LEU A 923 12.56 -41.98 -5.35
C LEU A 923 12.64 -41.12 -4.06
N TRP A 924 13.08 -39.89 -4.15
CA TRP A 924 13.10 -38.92 -3.05
C TRP A 924 11.70 -38.68 -2.44
N PRO A 925 11.28 -39.43 -1.38
CA PRO A 925 11.82 -39.41 0.00
C PRO A 925 13.11 -40.16 0.33
N ILE A 926 13.72 -40.87 -0.61
CA ILE A 926 14.42 -42.11 -0.27
C ILE A 926 15.92 -42.09 -0.66
N ILE A 927 16.30 -42.37 -1.91
CA ILE A 927 17.66 -42.84 -2.26
C ILE A 927 18.58 -41.72 -2.77
N GLU A 928 19.70 -41.38 -2.13
CA GLU A 928 20.66 -40.34 -2.57
C GLU A 928 22.05 -40.92 -2.86
N HIS A 929 22.82 -40.36 -3.79
CA HIS A 929 24.20 -40.79 -4.07
C HIS A 929 25.14 -39.64 -4.48
N ASP A 930 25.97 -39.19 -3.53
CA ASP A 930 27.09 -38.29 -3.73
C ASP A 930 28.44 -39.08 -3.87
N LYS A 931 29.36 -38.55 -4.67
CA LYS A 931 30.60 -39.15 -5.19
C LYS A 931 31.39 -38.03 -5.88
N ALA A 932 32.26 -37.33 -5.15
CA ALA A 932 33.33 -36.48 -5.68
C ALA A 932 34.69 -37.21 -5.53
N PRO A 933 35.83 -36.66 -5.99
CA PRO A 933 37.11 -37.36 -5.90
C PRO A 933 37.42 -37.87 -4.48
N ASN A 934 37.27 -36.99 -3.47
CA ASN A 934 37.59 -37.28 -2.07
C ASN A 934 36.34 -37.43 -1.17
N TYR A 935 35.17 -37.69 -1.77
CA TYR A 935 33.89 -37.74 -1.05
C TYR A 935 32.99 -38.82 -1.63
N ARG A 936 32.44 -39.71 -0.80
CA ARG A 936 31.32 -40.59 -1.17
C ARG A 936 30.26 -40.54 -0.09
N TYR A 937 29.00 -40.43 -0.49
CA TYR A 937 27.87 -40.42 0.41
C TYR A 937 26.69 -41.13 -0.26
N PHE A 938 25.96 -41.91 0.52
CA PHE A 938 24.82 -42.69 0.05
C PHE A 938 23.75 -42.69 1.13
N ARG A 939 22.48 -42.57 0.75
CA ARG A 939 21.35 -42.70 1.68
C ARG A 939 20.18 -43.45 1.09
N ILE A 940 19.41 -44.09 1.97
CA ILE A 940 18.05 -44.59 1.76
C ILE A 940 17.28 -44.12 2.99
N ALA A 941 16.76 -42.89 2.95
CA ALA A 941 16.10 -42.30 4.11
C ALA A 941 14.72 -42.96 4.39
N PRO A 942 14.31 -43.16 5.65
CA PRO A 942 15.02 -42.82 6.90
C PRO A 942 15.82 -43.99 7.50
N ILE A 943 16.26 -44.97 6.69
CA ILE A 943 16.82 -46.24 7.18
C ILE A 943 18.36 -46.22 7.18
N VAL A 944 18.98 -45.97 6.01
CA VAL A 944 20.42 -46.14 5.81
C VAL A 944 21.09 -44.83 5.44
N TRP A 945 22.23 -44.53 6.08
CA TRP A 945 23.17 -43.52 5.61
C TRP A 945 24.61 -44.02 5.71
N SER A 946 25.40 -43.72 4.69
CA SER A 946 26.84 -43.96 4.65
C SER A 946 27.55 -42.70 4.15
N LYS A 947 28.63 -42.30 4.82
CA LYS A 947 29.48 -41.18 4.40
C LYS A 947 30.95 -41.58 4.60
N LYS A 948 31.76 -41.47 3.55
CA LYS A 948 33.23 -41.62 3.61
C LYS A 948 33.90 -40.35 3.08
N SER A 949 34.72 -39.74 3.93
CA SER A 949 35.52 -38.55 3.66
C SER A 949 36.82 -38.60 4.45
N ALA A 950 37.85 -37.85 4.05
CA ALA A 950 39.16 -37.88 4.72
C ALA A 950 39.12 -37.49 6.21
N ALA A 951 38.18 -36.63 6.61
CA ALA A 951 38.07 -36.14 8.00
C ALA A 951 37.10 -36.93 8.89
N SER A 952 36.22 -37.77 8.31
CA SER A 952 35.21 -38.53 9.08
C SER A 952 34.56 -39.61 8.23
N SER A 953 34.19 -40.72 8.87
CA SER A 953 33.27 -41.70 8.31
C SER A 953 32.24 -42.15 9.33
N TYR A 954 31.01 -42.36 8.87
CA TYR A 954 29.95 -42.98 9.65
C TYR A 954 29.12 -43.92 8.78
N PHE A 955 28.56 -44.94 9.43
CA PHE A 955 27.58 -45.85 8.86
C PHE A 955 26.45 -46.08 9.88
N THR A 956 25.21 -46.03 9.42
CA THR A 956 24.05 -46.26 10.30
C THR A 956 22.90 -46.91 9.57
N ILE A 957 22.24 -47.83 10.28
CA ILE A 957 20.98 -48.48 9.93
C ILE A 957 20.04 -48.16 11.09
N GLN A 958 19.18 -47.15 10.95
CA GLN A 958 18.37 -46.67 12.07
C GLN A 958 17.17 -47.61 12.36
N PRO A 959 16.80 -47.81 13.64
CA PRO A 959 17.49 -47.40 14.87
C PRO A 959 18.50 -48.44 15.38
N PHE A 960 18.73 -49.52 14.64
CA PHE A 960 19.44 -50.73 15.07
C PHE A 960 20.95 -50.55 15.27
N TYR A 961 21.62 -49.79 14.41
CA TYR A 961 23.07 -49.69 14.37
C TYR A 961 23.57 -48.28 14.03
N TYR A 962 24.59 -47.83 14.75
CA TYR A 962 25.35 -46.62 14.46
C TYR A 962 26.82 -46.84 14.81
N HIS A 963 27.71 -46.65 13.83
CA HIS A 963 29.15 -46.50 14.03
C HIS A 963 29.59 -45.16 13.45
N SER A 964 30.39 -44.41 14.22
CA SER A 964 31.11 -43.24 13.73
C SER A 964 32.52 -43.19 14.30
N ILE A 965 33.45 -42.85 13.41
CA ILE A 965 34.86 -42.64 13.72
C ILE A 965 35.31 -41.27 13.20
N ASP A 966 36.03 -40.59 14.08
CA ASP A 966 36.51 -39.22 13.98
C ASP A 966 37.87 -39.17 14.69
N THR A 967 38.70 -38.20 14.31
CA THR A 967 40.05 -37.93 14.83
C THR A 967 40.20 -37.95 16.36
N THR A 968 39.14 -37.68 17.11
CA THR A 968 39.13 -37.57 18.58
C THR A 968 38.38 -38.68 19.29
N ARG A 969 37.55 -39.46 18.58
CA ARG A 969 36.55 -40.32 19.20
C ARG A 969 36.03 -41.41 18.28
N GLU A 970 35.64 -42.52 18.91
CA GLU A 970 34.83 -43.55 18.30
C GLU A 970 33.54 -43.76 19.10
N THR A 971 32.45 -44.06 18.41
CA THR A 971 31.16 -44.35 19.04
C THR A 971 30.43 -45.48 18.31
N TYR A 972 30.08 -46.51 19.06
CA TYR A 972 29.13 -47.55 18.66
C TYR A 972 27.82 -47.39 19.45
N ARG A 973 26.69 -47.59 18.78
CA ARG A 973 25.37 -47.72 19.41
C ARG A 973 24.62 -48.87 18.76
N ILE A 974 23.98 -49.69 19.59
CA ILE A 974 23.14 -50.81 19.17
C ILE A 974 21.75 -50.60 19.77
N LEU A 975 20.70 -50.83 18.97
CA LEU A 975 19.28 -50.80 19.37
C LEU A 975 18.91 -49.53 20.17
N TRP A 976 19.00 -48.35 19.54
CA TRP A 976 18.54 -47.06 20.11
C TRP A 976 19.04 -46.75 21.54
N GLU A 977 20.35 -46.76 21.78
CA GLU A 977 20.98 -46.59 23.12
C GLU A 977 20.73 -47.74 24.13
N LEU A 978 20.17 -48.89 23.71
CA LEU A 978 20.15 -50.11 24.55
C LEU A 978 21.58 -50.54 24.92
N TYR A 979 22.53 -50.44 23.98
CA TYR A 979 23.95 -50.48 24.29
C TYR A 979 24.68 -49.32 23.60
N THR A 980 25.57 -48.66 24.34
CA THR A 980 26.47 -47.64 23.82
C THR A 980 27.88 -47.84 24.33
N PHE A 981 28.84 -47.77 23.40
CA PHE A 981 30.26 -47.72 23.67
C PHE A 981 30.83 -46.42 23.10
N LYS A 982 31.54 -45.68 23.94
CA LYS A 982 32.13 -44.37 23.62
C LYS A 982 33.59 -44.38 24.05
N ASN A 983 34.50 -44.38 23.07
CA ASN A 983 35.95 -44.33 23.29
C ASN A 983 36.42 -42.89 23.02
N GLN A 984 36.70 -42.16 24.09
CA GLN A 984 37.37 -40.85 24.01
C GLN A 984 38.87 -41.13 24.09
N MET A 985 39.57 -41.02 22.95
CA MET A 985 40.95 -41.50 22.80
C MET A 985 41.86 -40.81 23.83
N GLY A 986 42.61 -41.61 24.60
CA GLY A 986 43.47 -41.13 25.69
C GLY A 986 42.76 -40.62 26.96
N VAL A 987 41.43 -40.45 26.97
CA VAL A 987 40.69 -39.84 28.08
C VAL A 987 39.91 -40.86 28.90
N LYS A 988 38.97 -41.61 28.28
CA LYS A 988 38.21 -42.67 28.95
C LYS A 988 37.47 -43.59 27.98
N LYS A 989 37.16 -44.80 28.47
CA LYS A 989 36.26 -45.76 27.81
C LYS A 989 34.96 -45.86 28.60
N SER A 990 33.89 -45.34 28.01
CA SER A 990 32.55 -45.30 28.60
C SER A 990 31.64 -46.34 27.96
N ASN A 991 30.97 -47.14 28.80
CA ASN A 991 29.94 -48.09 28.41
C ASN A 991 28.63 -47.71 29.11
N GLY A 992 27.52 -47.76 28.40
CA GLY A 992 26.19 -47.54 28.96
C GLY A 992 25.17 -48.48 28.35
N VAL A 993 24.38 -49.13 29.20
CA VAL A 993 23.25 -49.99 28.83
C VAL A 993 21.95 -49.29 29.19
N LEU A 994 20.92 -49.47 28.35
CA LEU A 994 19.55 -49.01 28.55
C LEU A 994 19.49 -47.53 28.96
N TRP A 995 19.86 -46.62 28.04
CA TRP A 995 19.88 -45.16 28.27
C TRP A 995 20.68 -44.69 29.50
N LYS A 996 21.74 -45.42 29.87
CA LYS A 996 22.59 -45.23 31.08
C LYS A 996 21.99 -45.74 32.40
N VAL A 997 20.95 -46.58 32.38
CA VAL A 997 20.49 -47.29 33.59
C VAL A 997 21.62 -48.12 34.20
N VAL A 998 22.48 -48.75 33.38
CA VAL A 998 23.80 -49.22 33.82
C VAL A 998 24.87 -48.39 33.13
N THR A 999 25.90 -47.96 33.86
CA THR A 999 27.11 -47.35 33.29
C THR A 999 28.37 -47.91 33.94
N TRP A 1000 29.39 -48.16 33.11
CA TRP A 1000 30.75 -48.43 33.59
C TRP A 1000 31.78 -47.62 32.77
N ASP A 1001 32.38 -46.65 33.45
CA ASP A 1001 33.48 -45.84 32.95
C ASP A 1001 34.81 -46.39 33.49
N ARG A 1002 35.79 -46.57 32.59
CA ARG A 1002 37.19 -46.89 32.93
C ARG A 1002 38.12 -45.78 32.45
N TYR A 1003 39.02 -45.34 33.33
CA TYR A 1003 39.98 -44.26 33.08
C TYR A 1003 41.42 -44.82 33.00
N PRO A 1004 42.35 -44.19 32.25
CA PRO A 1004 43.74 -44.67 32.11
C PRO A 1004 44.53 -44.74 33.41
N ASN A 1005 44.22 -43.89 34.39
CA ASN A 1005 44.86 -43.83 35.71
C ASN A 1005 44.39 -44.92 36.70
N GLY A 1006 43.55 -45.87 36.26
CA GLY A 1006 42.99 -46.91 37.12
C GLY A 1006 41.72 -46.51 37.88
N ASP A 1007 41.25 -45.27 37.76
CA ASP A 1007 39.94 -44.88 38.29
C ASP A 1007 38.80 -45.60 37.55
N ARG A 1008 37.70 -45.82 38.27
CA ARG A 1008 36.53 -46.57 37.79
C ARG A 1008 35.24 -46.01 38.39
N SER A 1009 34.20 -45.89 37.57
CA SER A 1009 32.85 -45.56 38.03
C SER A 1009 31.85 -46.56 37.50
N PHE A 1010 31.35 -47.45 38.37
CA PHE A 1010 30.17 -48.26 38.11
C PHE A 1010 28.94 -47.63 38.79
N ARG A 1011 27.85 -47.43 38.04
CA ARG A 1011 26.57 -46.94 38.58
C ARG A 1011 25.40 -47.69 37.95
N PHE A 1012 24.44 -48.09 38.78
CA PHE A 1012 23.16 -48.66 38.38
C PHE A 1012 22.02 -47.78 38.92
N MET A 1013 21.06 -47.44 38.04
CA MET A 1013 19.97 -46.48 38.29
C MET A 1013 20.45 -45.14 38.89
N HIS A 1014 21.67 -44.72 38.50
CA HIS A 1014 22.46 -43.56 38.92
C HIS A 1014 22.79 -43.41 40.43
N LEU A 1015 21.80 -43.63 41.30
CA LEU A 1015 21.85 -43.49 42.77
C LEU A 1015 21.57 -44.80 43.51
N LEU A 1016 20.79 -45.71 42.91
CA LEU A 1016 20.34 -46.95 43.57
C LEU A 1016 21.54 -47.82 43.99
N TYR A 1017 22.51 -48.00 43.10
CA TYR A 1017 23.80 -48.59 43.45
C TYR A 1017 24.95 -47.85 42.77
N SER A 1018 25.97 -47.49 43.55
CA SER A 1018 27.21 -46.90 43.06
C SER A 1018 28.41 -47.63 43.64
N ASN A 1019 29.45 -47.82 42.83
CA ASN A 1019 30.73 -48.36 43.23
C ASN A 1019 31.81 -47.63 42.42
N VAL A 1020 32.35 -46.58 43.02
CA VAL A 1020 33.14 -45.57 42.34
C VAL A 1020 34.44 -45.34 43.11
N LYS A 1021 35.55 -45.35 42.37
CA LYS A 1021 36.84 -44.81 42.81
C LYS A 1021 37.27 -43.79 41.77
N LEU A 1022 37.30 -42.52 42.17
CA LEU A 1022 37.66 -41.37 41.33
C LEU A 1022 38.55 -40.43 42.15
N GLN A 1023 39.77 -40.17 41.70
CA GLN A 1023 40.68 -39.20 42.32
C GLN A 1023 40.80 -39.42 43.85
N GLY A 1024 41.12 -40.66 44.23
CA GLY A 1024 41.25 -41.10 45.62
C GLY A 1024 39.94 -41.31 46.38
N LYS A 1025 38.88 -40.55 46.06
CA LYS A 1025 37.56 -40.71 46.68
C LYS A 1025 36.92 -42.05 46.33
N GLU A 1026 36.48 -42.77 47.36
CA GLU A 1026 35.74 -44.02 47.25
C GLU A 1026 34.29 -43.81 47.69
N GLU A 1027 33.34 -44.10 46.80
CA GLU A 1027 31.89 -44.00 47.02
C GLU A 1027 31.25 -45.38 46.78
N LYS A 1028 30.50 -45.87 47.78
CA LYS A 1028 29.74 -47.12 47.73
C LYS A 1028 28.32 -46.87 48.24
N SER A 1029 27.35 -46.78 47.34
CA SER A 1029 25.93 -46.60 47.66
C SER A 1029 25.13 -47.88 47.36
N LEU A 1030 24.17 -48.19 48.22
CA LEU A 1030 22.98 -48.99 47.92
C LEU A 1030 21.78 -48.24 48.53
N PHE A 1031 21.26 -47.23 47.83
CA PHE A 1031 20.29 -46.30 48.39
C PHE A 1031 18.93 -46.98 48.65
N PRO A 1032 18.26 -46.76 49.80
CA PRO A 1032 18.69 -46.00 51.00
C PRO A 1032 19.31 -46.89 52.10
N LEU A 1033 19.56 -48.17 51.83
CA LEU A 1033 19.98 -49.17 52.81
C LEU A 1033 21.45 -49.06 53.25
N TYR A 1034 22.32 -48.53 52.40
CA TYR A 1034 23.74 -48.37 52.71
C TYR A 1034 24.32 -47.17 51.95
N TYR A 1035 25.13 -46.36 52.62
CA TYR A 1035 25.92 -45.32 51.98
C TYR A 1035 27.28 -45.21 52.66
N PHE A 1036 28.36 -45.39 51.91
CA PHE A 1036 29.73 -45.27 52.39
C PHE A 1036 30.53 -44.32 51.50
N THR A 1037 31.25 -43.40 52.14
CA THR A 1037 32.24 -42.54 51.49
C THR A 1037 33.55 -42.56 52.28
N LYS A 1038 34.67 -42.53 51.56
CA LYS A 1038 36.02 -42.35 52.09
C LYS A 1038 36.78 -41.36 51.21
N GLU A 1039 37.53 -40.46 51.83
CA GLU A 1039 38.43 -39.52 51.18
C GLU A 1039 39.87 -39.73 51.68
N ASP A 1040 40.87 -39.30 50.91
CA ASP A 1040 42.30 -39.47 51.27
C ASP A 1040 42.70 -38.70 52.54
N ASN A 1041 41.98 -37.61 52.84
CA ASN A 1041 42.12 -36.80 54.06
C ASN A 1041 41.65 -37.50 55.35
N GLY A 1042 41.35 -38.81 55.30
CA GLY A 1042 40.91 -39.60 56.44
C GLY A 1042 39.43 -39.44 56.83
N ASN A 1043 38.67 -38.58 56.14
CA ASN A 1043 37.22 -38.53 56.28
C ASN A 1043 36.59 -39.87 55.88
N ARG A 1044 35.64 -40.34 56.69
CA ARG A 1044 34.74 -41.44 56.33
C ARG A 1044 33.33 -41.14 56.82
N SER A 1045 32.33 -41.53 56.02
CA SER A 1045 30.92 -41.52 56.42
C SER A 1045 30.33 -42.88 56.08
N ARG A 1046 29.61 -43.49 57.02
CA ARG A 1046 28.88 -44.75 56.83
C ARG A 1046 27.47 -44.61 57.39
N SER A 1047 26.48 -44.79 56.53
CA SER A 1047 25.06 -44.83 56.89
C SER A 1047 24.48 -46.19 56.53
N VAL A 1048 23.65 -46.76 57.39
CA VAL A 1048 23.08 -48.11 57.24
C VAL A 1048 21.59 -48.09 57.62
N ALA A 1049 20.79 -48.88 56.90
CA ALA A 1049 19.36 -49.08 57.06
C ALA A 1049 18.56 -47.77 57.11
N PHE A 1050 18.36 -47.10 55.96
CA PHE A 1050 17.62 -45.83 55.88
C PHE A 1050 18.22 -44.72 56.76
N TYR A 1051 19.55 -44.68 56.92
CA TYR A 1051 20.26 -43.80 57.86
C TYR A 1051 19.85 -44.01 59.33
N PHE A 1052 19.28 -45.16 59.70
CA PHE A 1052 19.04 -45.55 61.10
C PHE A 1052 20.33 -45.51 61.90
N TYR A 1053 21.40 -46.14 61.40
CA TYR A 1053 22.75 -46.05 61.97
C TYR A 1053 23.61 -45.14 61.09
N ASN A 1054 24.25 -44.14 61.71
CA ASN A 1054 25.24 -43.27 61.06
C ASN A 1054 26.52 -43.25 61.89
N SER A 1055 27.65 -43.56 61.27
CA SER A 1055 28.99 -43.39 61.83
C SER A 1055 29.79 -42.48 60.91
N PHE A 1056 30.30 -41.37 61.44
CA PHE A 1056 31.15 -40.46 60.68
C PHE A 1056 32.41 -40.07 61.44
N LYS A 1057 33.52 -40.00 60.70
CA LYS A 1057 34.80 -39.43 61.13
C LYS A 1057 35.09 -38.27 60.20
N ARG A 1058 35.19 -37.06 60.76
CA ARG A 1058 35.52 -35.83 60.03
C ARG A 1058 36.74 -35.17 60.65
N LEU A 1059 37.71 -34.81 59.82
CA LEU A 1059 38.86 -34.01 60.24
C LEU A 1059 38.35 -32.66 60.76
N ILE A 1060 38.77 -32.25 61.95
CA ILE A 1060 38.41 -30.93 62.49
C ILE A 1060 39.32 -29.89 61.82
N PRO A 1061 38.79 -28.86 61.14
CA PRO A 1061 39.59 -27.85 60.44
C PRO A 1061 40.70 -27.26 61.33
N SER A 1062 41.86 -27.00 60.74
CA SER A 1062 43.08 -26.51 61.44
C SER A 1062 43.62 -27.39 62.57
N THR A 1063 43.23 -28.68 62.65
CA THR A 1063 43.82 -29.64 63.60
C THR A 1063 44.12 -30.99 62.93
N ASN A 1064 44.92 -31.83 63.61
CA ASN A 1064 45.10 -33.25 63.26
C ASN A 1064 44.07 -34.18 63.97
N ASP A 1065 43.22 -33.63 64.84
CA ASP A 1065 42.19 -34.37 65.54
C ASP A 1065 40.96 -34.58 64.65
N TYR A 1066 40.26 -35.70 64.86
CA TYR A 1066 39.05 -36.04 64.11
C TYR A 1066 37.85 -36.12 65.03
N TYR A 1067 36.79 -35.38 64.69
CA TYR A 1067 35.49 -35.58 65.27
C TYR A 1067 34.94 -36.94 64.83
N GLN A 1068 34.54 -37.77 65.80
CA GLN A 1068 33.95 -39.08 65.56
C GLN A 1068 32.64 -39.20 66.34
N GLU A 1069 31.59 -39.61 65.63
CA GLU A 1069 30.27 -39.78 66.20
C GLU A 1069 29.53 -40.95 65.54
N GLU A 1070 28.86 -41.74 66.38
CA GLU A 1070 27.98 -42.84 66.00
C GLU A 1070 26.58 -42.56 66.57
N ARG A 1071 25.56 -42.55 65.69
CA ARG A 1071 24.16 -42.29 66.04
C ARG A 1071 23.26 -43.43 65.60
N ILE A 1072 22.27 -43.75 66.43
CA ILE A 1072 21.05 -44.48 66.07
C ILE A 1072 19.88 -43.47 65.95
N PHE A 1073 18.87 -43.79 65.14
CA PHE A 1073 17.65 -42.97 64.96
C PHE A 1073 17.95 -41.47 64.77
N TRP A 1074 18.89 -41.10 63.89
CA TRP A 1074 19.28 -39.71 63.55
C TRP A 1074 19.91 -38.86 64.68
N PHE A 1075 19.46 -39.01 65.93
CA PHE A 1075 19.76 -38.17 67.10
C PHE A 1075 20.30 -38.92 68.32
N ILE A 1076 20.09 -40.24 68.45
CA ILE A 1076 20.56 -41.02 69.61
C ILE A 1076 22.06 -41.30 69.45
N ARG A 1077 22.89 -40.42 70.01
CA ARG A 1077 24.35 -40.56 70.08
C ARG A 1077 24.73 -41.78 70.93
N LEU A 1078 25.20 -42.85 70.28
CA LEU A 1078 25.74 -44.04 70.95
C LEU A 1078 27.14 -43.79 71.49
N ARG A 1079 28.00 -43.22 70.64
CA ARG A 1079 29.41 -42.97 70.93
C ARG A 1079 29.81 -41.66 70.26
N SER A 1080 30.55 -40.82 70.99
CA SER A 1080 31.23 -39.68 70.40
C SER A 1080 32.45 -39.32 71.22
N ASN A 1081 33.54 -38.92 70.57
CA ASN A 1081 34.69 -38.35 71.26
C ASN A 1081 34.51 -36.87 71.63
N TYR A 1082 33.29 -36.33 71.57
CA TYR A 1082 32.96 -34.93 71.89
C TYR A 1082 33.48 -34.49 73.27
N GLN A 1083 33.29 -35.29 74.33
CA GLN A 1083 33.82 -34.96 75.66
C GLN A 1083 35.35 -34.93 75.65
N MET A 1084 36.02 -36.02 75.23
CA MET A 1084 37.48 -36.08 75.11
C MET A 1084 38.08 -34.91 74.28
N LEU A 1085 37.40 -34.46 73.24
CA LEU A 1085 37.82 -33.31 72.43
C LEU A 1085 37.55 -31.95 73.12
N LYS A 1086 36.48 -31.84 73.91
CA LYS A 1086 36.20 -30.68 74.75
C LYS A 1086 37.19 -30.57 75.92
N ASP A 1087 37.51 -31.70 76.56
CA ASP A 1087 38.45 -31.77 77.69
C ASP A 1087 39.90 -31.49 77.24
N LYS A 1088 40.25 -31.87 76.00
CA LYS A 1088 41.47 -31.42 75.30
C LYS A 1088 41.47 -29.92 74.91
N GLY A 1089 40.38 -29.18 75.12
CA GLY A 1089 40.24 -27.78 74.68
C GLY A 1089 39.99 -27.59 73.17
N VAL A 1090 39.84 -28.66 72.39
CA VAL A 1090 39.62 -28.61 70.92
C VAL A 1090 38.19 -28.20 70.57
N LEU A 1091 37.22 -28.41 71.48
CA LEU A 1091 35.82 -28.03 71.29
C LEU A 1091 35.35 -27.07 72.38
N ASN A 1092 35.36 -25.77 72.07
CA ASN A 1092 34.95 -24.70 72.99
C ASN A 1092 33.44 -24.58 73.16
N ASN A 1093 33.00 -24.05 74.31
CA ASN A 1093 31.63 -24.18 74.81
C ASN A 1093 30.61 -23.18 74.18
N ARG A 1094 30.49 -23.14 72.84
CA ARG A 1094 29.45 -22.39 72.10
C ARG A 1094 28.96 -23.14 70.85
N ARG A 1095 27.72 -23.65 70.92
CA ARG A 1095 26.86 -24.21 69.83
C ARG A 1095 27.54 -25.17 68.82
N LEU A 1096 27.12 -26.44 68.89
CA LEU A 1096 27.15 -27.43 67.79
C LEU A 1096 25.76 -28.06 67.67
#